data_AF-A0A8C2TQ06-F1
#
_entry.id   AF-A0A8C2TQ06-F1
#
_cell.length_a   1.000
_cell.length_b   1.000
_cell.length_c   1.000
_cell.angle_alpha   90.00
_cell.angle_beta   90.00
_cell.angle_gamma   90.00
#
_symmetry.space_group_name_H-M   'P 1'
#
loop_
_entity.id
_entity.type
_entity.pdbx_description
1 polymer ?
#
loop_
_entity_poly.entity_id
_entity_poly.type
_entity_poly.pdbx_seq_one_letter_code
_entity_poly.pdbx_strand_id
1 'polypeptide(L)'
;MPPYDGISGFILESSPVGTTISDSRNLTSPLQITVLDNDVEEVRLSIQKLLTKDPQLHLFLNDYNTFFTVTQSGITRYLTLLQPVDREAQQLYTFSMIASDGVQESTPVTVNIVVIDANDNSPTFSNISYSVKIYTDMGPGDGVIKLTAVDADEGPNGQIVYEILAGDQGDFIINDRTGLIAIAPGVVLSVGRSYALTVKASDSAPPAQRRSSITTVYIEVLPPNNQSPPRFPQLMYSLEVSEAMRTGAILLNLQAFDREGDPIRYLIENGDPQQVFNLSQSSGLLALGKPLDRESTDRYILIVTASDGRPDGTSTATVNIVVTDVNDNGPVFDMFLPKNLSVQEEEANAFVGQVRATDPDAGVNGQVHYSLANFKNLFRITSNGSIYTAVKLNREVRDYYELIVEATDGAVDPRRSTLTLAIKVLDIDDNSPVFTNASYAVVVPENLPPGTVFLQIEAKDVDLGSNVTYRIRTQEALEYFALNKYTGELSLRKSLDYESFSDTDATFTFLVEAFDSKGTMPPGLATVTVTVKDMNDYSPVFSKTLYRGMVAPDAVKGTVITTVSAEDQDPPGTPASRVRYKVDVVQFPYSASIFDVEETSGRVVTRVNLNEEPSTVFKLVVIAYDDGDPVKFNTTTVEITVLQPSVIPRFTQDEYRPPPVSESAPKGTVVTVVMAAALNQTIVYSIVSGNEEDMFAINNKTGVISVKKPLDYEKVTSYELRVQADSLQVVRSNLRVPSKSNTAKVFIEVKDENDHAPVFTKKLYIGGVSEDAKMFSSVLKVKADDKDTGNYSAMQYRLIIPPIKDGKEGFVIEAYTGLIKTAMLFKNMRRSYFKFQVIATDDYGKGLSSKADVLVSVVNQLDMQVIVSNVPPTLVEQNKDQLIGILERYVQDQIPGATVVVESIGARRFGDGYSEEDYTKSDLMVYAIDPQTNRAIMRNELFKFLDGKLLDINKEFQPYLGQGGRILEIRTPDVVANVKKQAQAVGYTEGALLALAVIIILCCMPAILIVMVSYRQRQAECAKTARIQMALPAGKPASTAANNLYEELGDSIISKAKQSRQLK
;
A
#
# COMPACT_ATOMS: atom_id res chain seq x y z
N MET A 1 -1.33 8.14 -80.55
CA MET A 1 -0.68 6.83 -80.74
C MET A 1 0.61 6.86 -79.93
N PRO A 2 0.77 6.02 -78.90
CA PRO A 2 -0.22 5.10 -78.30
C PRO A 2 -1.47 5.82 -77.71
N PRO A 3 -2.39 5.12 -77.03
CA PRO A 3 -3.48 5.71 -76.25
C PRO A 3 -3.14 5.79 -74.75
N TYR A 4 -3.90 6.61 -74.01
CA TYR A 4 -3.74 6.93 -72.58
C TYR A 4 -2.40 7.58 -72.22
N ASP A 5 -2.43 8.90 -71.99
CA ASP A 5 -1.55 9.60 -71.06
C ASP A 5 -2.14 11.00 -70.81
N GLY A 6 -2.69 11.20 -69.60
CA GLY A 6 -3.05 12.53 -69.11
C GLY A 6 -1.86 13.15 -68.38
N ILE A 7 -1.66 14.47 -68.51
CA ILE A 7 -0.56 15.16 -67.83
C ILE A 7 -0.75 14.98 -66.33
N SER A 8 0.11 14.19 -65.70
CA SER A 8 0.01 13.88 -64.28
C SER A 8 0.94 14.80 -63.48
N GLY A 9 0.35 15.55 -62.55
CA GLY A 9 1.05 16.45 -61.64
C GLY A 9 0.89 16.03 -60.18
N PHE A 10 1.82 16.45 -59.34
CA PHE A 10 1.84 16.10 -57.92
C PHE A 10 2.10 17.32 -57.04
N ILE A 11 1.44 17.42 -55.89
CA ILE A 11 1.70 18.45 -54.87
C ILE A 11 1.39 17.92 -53.47
N LEU A 12 2.22 18.21 -52.47
CA LEU A 12 1.94 17.90 -51.06
C LEU A 12 0.82 18.81 -50.55
N GLU A 13 -0.15 18.32 -49.78
CA GLU A 13 -1.25 19.16 -49.31
C GLU A 13 -0.80 20.29 -48.37
N SER A 14 0.19 20.01 -47.51
CA SER A 14 0.86 21.00 -46.66
C SER A 14 1.75 22.00 -47.42
N SER A 15 1.69 22.03 -48.77
CA SER A 15 2.34 23.05 -49.59
C SER A 15 1.68 24.42 -49.44
N PRO A 16 2.44 25.50 -49.21
CA PRO A 16 1.86 26.84 -49.16
C PRO A 16 1.35 27.29 -50.54
N VAL A 17 0.35 28.17 -50.53
CA VAL A 17 -0.14 28.88 -51.73
C VAL A 17 1.02 29.56 -52.46
N GLY A 18 1.04 29.43 -53.79
CA GLY A 18 2.15 29.80 -54.68
C GLY A 18 3.08 28.64 -55.06
N THR A 19 2.98 27.49 -54.41
CA THR A 19 3.81 26.31 -54.75
C THR A 19 3.56 25.81 -56.17
N THR A 20 4.63 25.48 -56.89
CA THR A 20 4.56 24.92 -58.26
C THR A 20 4.29 23.42 -58.21
N ILE A 21 3.35 22.95 -59.04
CA ILE A 21 3.02 21.51 -59.18
C ILE A 21 4.25 20.77 -59.73
N SER A 22 4.54 19.58 -59.22
CA SER A 22 5.65 18.70 -59.64
C SER A 22 5.25 17.75 -60.77
N ASP A 23 6.21 17.34 -61.61
CA ASP A 23 6.05 16.22 -62.54
C ASP A 23 6.17 14.83 -61.88
N SER A 24 6.65 14.80 -60.65
CA SER A 24 7.08 13.60 -59.94
C SER A 24 6.60 13.57 -58.49
N ARG A 25 6.18 12.40 -58.01
CA ARG A 25 5.69 12.20 -56.62
C ARG A 25 6.76 12.45 -55.54
N ASN A 26 8.03 12.60 -55.92
CA ASN A 26 9.12 12.99 -55.03
C ASN A 26 9.31 14.52 -54.92
N LEU A 27 8.50 15.33 -55.64
CA LEU A 27 8.52 16.79 -55.62
C LEU A 27 9.87 17.43 -56.04
N THR A 28 10.66 16.69 -56.84
CA THR A 28 12.04 17.08 -57.22
C THR A 28 12.13 17.97 -58.46
N SER A 29 11.08 18.04 -59.27
CA SER A 29 11.09 18.74 -60.56
C SER A 29 9.72 19.32 -60.90
N PRO A 30 9.62 20.61 -61.29
CA PRO A 30 8.34 21.25 -61.56
C PRO A 30 7.72 20.74 -62.87
N LEU A 31 6.38 20.63 -62.91
CA LEU A 31 5.62 20.16 -64.06
C LEU A 31 5.72 21.14 -65.24
N GLN A 32 6.46 20.72 -66.27
CA GLN A 32 6.77 21.54 -67.44
C GLN A 32 5.74 21.34 -68.57
N ILE A 33 4.69 22.15 -68.56
CA ILE A 33 3.69 22.19 -69.64
C ILE A 33 4.30 22.98 -70.81
N THR A 34 4.93 22.28 -71.74
CA THR A 34 5.48 22.89 -72.96
C THR A 34 4.36 23.09 -73.97
N VAL A 35 4.06 24.34 -74.31
CA VAL A 35 3.05 24.67 -75.32
C VAL A 35 3.74 25.16 -76.58
N LEU A 36 3.33 24.63 -77.73
CA LEU A 36 3.89 24.91 -79.03
C LEU A 36 2.76 25.33 -79.97
N ASP A 37 3.05 26.34 -80.79
CA ASP A 37 2.25 26.71 -81.95
C ASP A 37 2.96 26.21 -83.22
N ASN A 38 2.22 25.73 -84.21
CA ASN A 38 2.77 25.29 -85.49
C ASN A 38 3.01 26.45 -86.45
N ASP A 39 2.36 27.59 -86.27
CA ASP A 39 2.51 28.77 -87.15
C ASP A 39 3.78 29.60 -86.80
N VAL A 40 4.59 29.12 -85.83
CA VAL A 40 5.88 29.71 -85.43
C VAL A 40 7.04 28.91 -86.03
N GLU A 41 7.50 29.33 -87.22
CA GLU A 41 8.77 28.91 -87.82
C GLU A 41 9.97 29.26 -86.88
N GLU A 42 11.07 28.50 -86.81
CA GLU A 42 11.53 27.42 -87.70
C GLU A 42 12.48 26.39 -86.99
N VAL A 43 12.76 25.29 -87.69
CA VAL A 43 13.98 24.43 -87.64
C VAL A 43 14.32 23.66 -86.34
N ARG A 44 14.11 22.33 -86.44
CA ARG A 44 14.91 21.31 -85.75
C ARG A 44 16.36 21.31 -86.28
N LEU A 45 17.37 21.22 -85.40
CA LEU A 45 18.48 20.25 -85.54
C LEU A 45 19.42 20.23 -84.31
N SER A 46 19.86 19.01 -83.96
CA SER A 46 21.01 18.67 -83.10
C SER A 46 21.28 19.48 -81.81
N ILE A 47 20.88 18.89 -80.68
CA ILE A 47 21.54 18.98 -79.36
C ILE A 47 21.53 20.37 -78.68
N GLN A 48 20.49 20.57 -77.85
CA GLN A 48 20.53 21.35 -76.60
C GLN A 48 20.82 22.87 -76.71
N LYS A 49 19.91 23.61 -77.36
CA LYS A 49 19.60 24.98 -76.93
C LYS A 49 18.11 25.31 -77.10
N LEU A 50 17.62 26.27 -76.31
CA LEU A 50 16.20 26.51 -76.08
C LEU A 50 15.51 27.18 -77.28
N LEU A 51 14.22 26.88 -77.49
CA LEU A 51 13.31 27.82 -78.12
C LEU A 51 13.28 29.10 -77.26
N THR A 52 13.22 30.28 -77.89
CA THR A 52 13.45 31.58 -77.20
C THR A 52 12.41 32.66 -77.49
N LYS A 53 11.33 32.34 -78.21
CA LYS A 53 10.13 33.18 -78.30
C LYS A 53 8.93 32.47 -77.66
N ASP A 54 8.25 33.17 -76.77
CA ASP A 54 6.93 32.81 -76.27
C ASP A 54 5.92 32.79 -77.43
N PRO A 55 5.15 31.71 -77.65
CA PRO A 55 4.09 31.69 -78.67
C PRO A 55 2.87 32.55 -78.29
N GLN A 56 2.87 33.21 -77.12
CA GLN A 56 1.82 34.10 -76.62
C GLN A 56 0.44 33.44 -76.43
N LEU A 57 0.38 32.11 -76.46
CA LEU A 57 -0.84 31.34 -76.23
C LEU A 57 -1.36 31.54 -74.79
N HIS A 58 -2.67 31.74 -74.70
CA HIS A 58 -3.43 31.74 -73.46
C HIS A 58 -3.88 30.33 -73.12
N LEU A 59 -3.66 29.94 -71.86
CA LEU A 59 -4.02 28.61 -71.36
C LEU A 59 -5.21 28.74 -70.42
N PHE A 60 -6.29 28.06 -70.75
CA PHE A 60 -7.53 28.01 -69.97
C PHE A 60 -7.65 26.64 -69.30
N LEU A 61 -8.00 26.65 -68.01
CA LEU A 61 -8.43 25.47 -67.26
C LEU A 61 -9.96 25.45 -67.30
N ASN A 62 -10.57 24.34 -67.69
CA ASN A 62 -12.03 24.23 -67.77
C ASN A 62 -12.71 24.13 -66.38
N ASP A 63 -11.97 23.75 -65.34
CA ASP A 63 -12.42 23.56 -63.97
C ASP A 63 -11.27 23.81 -62.97
N TYR A 64 -11.57 23.93 -61.67
CA TYR A 64 -10.64 24.16 -60.55
C TYR A 64 -9.71 25.39 -60.67
N ASN A 65 -10.10 26.39 -61.47
CA ASN A 65 -9.36 27.65 -61.65
C ASN A 65 -9.26 28.52 -60.36
N THR A 66 -9.98 28.17 -59.30
CA THR A 66 -9.82 28.74 -57.95
C THR A 66 -8.68 28.10 -57.15
N PHE A 67 -8.36 26.84 -57.44
CA PHE A 67 -7.31 26.07 -56.76
C PHE A 67 -5.97 26.12 -57.50
N PHE A 68 -5.99 26.16 -58.83
CA PHE A 68 -4.79 26.14 -59.67
C PHE A 68 -4.79 27.25 -60.71
N THR A 69 -3.62 27.81 -60.97
CA THR A 69 -3.38 28.70 -62.11
C THR A 69 -2.10 28.33 -62.85
N VAL A 70 -2.08 28.57 -64.15
CA VAL A 70 -0.94 28.27 -65.02
C VAL A 70 -0.30 29.56 -65.53
N THR A 71 1.03 29.61 -65.57
CA THR A 71 1.75 30.81 -66.01
C THR A 71 1.36 31.20 -67.45
N GLN A 72 0.99 32.47 -67.64
CA GLN A 72 0.45 32.99 -68.91
C GLN A 72 1.52 33.51 -69.88
N SER A 73 2.81 33.31 -69.58
CA SER A 73 3.94 33.64 -70.46
C SER A 73 5.07 32.60 -70.34
N GLY A 74 5.81 32.39 -71.43
CA GLY A 74 6.89 31.41 -71.61
C GLY A 74 6.62 30.42 -72.74
N ILE A 75 7.55 29.50 -73.02
CA ILE A 75 7.28 28.31 -73.87
C ILE A 75 6.92 27.12 -72.96
N THR A 76 7.72 26.94 -71.92
CA THR A 76 7.41 26.08 -70.78
C THR A 76 6.58 26.86 -69.78
N ARG A 77 5.37 26.38 -69.50
CA ARG A 77 4.44 26.92 -68.51
C ARG A 77 4.41 26.01 -67.28
N TYR A 78 4.03 26.60 -66.15
CA TYR A 78 4.00 25.92 -64.84
C TYR A 78 2.64 26.10 -64.20
N LEU A 79 2.08 25.01 -63.66
CA LEU A 79 0.92 25.09 -62.77
C LEU A 79 1.37 25.45 -61.36
N THR A 80 0.59 26.31 -60.69
CA THR A 80 0.84 26.83 -59.34
C THR A 80 -0.44 26.82 -58.51
N LEU A 81 -0.29 26.58 -57.21
CA LEU A 81 -1.38 26.48 -56.25
C LEU A 81 -1.89 27.88 -55.83
N LEU A 82 -3.20 28.12 -55.89
CA LEU A 82 -3.86 29.37 -55.47
C LEU A 82 -4.61 29.27 -54.14
N GLN A 83 -5.10 28.08 -53.77
CA GLN A 83 -5.75 27.79 -52.49
C GLN A 83 -5.12 26.51 -51.91
N PRO A 84 -5.01 26.37 -50.58
CA PRO A 84 -4.57 25.12 -49.99
C PRO A 84 -5.48 23.97 -50.47
N VAL A 85 -4.87 22.85 -50.80
CA VAL A 85 -5.59 21.60 -51.08
C VAL A 85 -5.50 20.69 -49.86
N ASP A 86 -6.50 19.83 -49.74
CA ASP A 86 -6.75 18.90 -48.64
C ASP A 86 -7.08 17.57 -49.32
N ARG A 87 -6.30 16.52 -49.02
CA ARG A 87 -6.37 15.21 -49.68
C ARG A 87 -7.61 14.44 -49.26
N GLU A 88 -8.00 14.54 -47.99
CA GLU A 88 -9.17 13.86 -47.42
C GLU A 88 -10.47 14.41 -48.00
N ALA A 89 -10.50 15.71 -48.28
CA ALA A 89 -11.55 16.37 -49.05
C ALA A 89 -11.52 15.97 -50.53
N GLN A 90 -10.36 16.05 -51.20
CA GLN A 90 -10.23 15.65 -52.61
C GLN A 90 -8.79 15.27 -53.03
N GLN A 91 -8.50 13.97 -53.00
CA GLN A 91 -7.22 13.35 -53.43
C GLN A 91 -6.78 13.62 -54.89
N LEU A 92 -7.72 13.93 -55.80
CA LEU A 92 -7.47 14.02 -57.24
C LEU A 92 -8.27 15.15 -57.89
N TYR A 93 -7.56 16.05 -58.55
CA TYR A 93 -8.13 17.13 -59.35
C TYR A 93 -7.90 16.85 -60.84
N THR A 94 -8.95 16.39 -61.51
CA THR A 94 -8.95 16.13 -62.96
C THR A 94 -9.68 17.25 -63.68
N PHE A 95 -8.97 17.98 -64.54
CA PHE A 95 -9.52 19.01 -65.43
C PHE A 95 -8.90 18.89 -66.81
N SER A 96 -9.46 19.56 -67.82
CA SER A 96 -8.82 19.71 -69.13
C SER A 96 -8.25 21.11 -69.29
N MET A 97 -7.07 21.17 -69.90
CA MET A 97 -6.39 22.41 -70.26
C MET A 97 -6.46 22.60 -71.78
N ILE A 98 -6.81 23.81 -72.19
CA ILE A 98 -6.90 24.22 -73.60
C ILE A 98 -5.98 25.41 -73.79
N ALA A 99 -5.11 25.36 -74.81
CA ALA A 99 -4.36 26.50 -75.30
C ALA A 99 -5.09 27.14 -76.48
N SER A 100 -5.09 28.47 -76.54
CA SER A 100 -5.65 29.26 -77.65
C SER A 100 -4.78 30.46 -77.99
N ASP A 101 -4.70 30.75 -79.29
CA ASP A 101 -4.16 31.97 -79.91
C ASP A 101 -5.22 33.11 -80.00
N GLY A 102 -6.48 32.80 -79.68
CA GLY A 102 -7.65 33.68 -79.87
C GLY A 102 -8.43 33.45 -81.18
N VAL A 103 -8.05 32.46 -81.99
CA VAL A 103 -8.69 32.10 -83.27
C VAL A 103 -9.00 30.60 -83.36
N GLN A 104 -8.14 29.76 -82.81
CA GLN A 104 -8.24 28.30 -82.71
C GLN A 104 -8.03 27.84 -81.26
N GLU A 105 -8.43 26.59 -80.97
CA GLU A 105 -8.23 25.95 -79.67
C GLU A 105 -7.55 24.59 -79.87
N SER A 106 -6.59 24.26 -79.00
CA SER A 106 -5.99 22.93 -78.95
C SER A 106 -7.03 21.88 -78.54
N THR A 107 -6.88 20.62 -79.00
CA THR A 107 -7.61 19.49 -78.40
C THR A 107 -7.41 19.47 -76.88
N PRO A 108 -8.48 19.43 -76.04
CA PRO A 108 -8.33 19.56 -74.60
C PRO A 108 -7.45 18.46 -74.01
N VAL A 109 -6.40 18.84 -73.28
CA VAL A 109 -5.47 17.90 -72.65
C VAL A 109 -5.87 17.70 -71.19
N THR A 110 -6.22 16.46 -70.81
CA THR A 110 -6.53 16.14 -69.42
C THR A 110 -5.29 16.28 -68.54
N VAL A 111 -5.41 17.08 -67.49
CA VAL A 111 -4.44 17.23 -66.40
C VAL A 111 -5.02 16.56 -65.16
N ASN A 112 -4.21 15.72 -64.51
CA ASN A 112 -4.54 15.02 -63.28
C ASN A 112 -3.57 15.49 -62.20
N ILE A 113 -3.99 16.38 -61.30
CA ILE A 113 -3.18 16.73 -60.12
C ILE A 113 -3.55 15.78 -58.99
N VAL A 114 -2.61 14.92 -58.61
CA VAL A 114 -2.67 14.04 -57.45
C VAL A 114 -2.17 14.82 -56.24
N VAL A 115 -2.98 14.91 -55.20
CA VAL A 115 -2.52 15.44 -53.90
C VAL A 115 -1.71 14.35 -53.19
N ILE A 116 -0.54 14.71 -52.67
CA ILE A 116 0.29 13.85 -51.84
C ILE A 116 -0.02 14.15 -50.37
N ASP A 117 -0.21 13.05 -49.66
CA ASP A 117 -0.42 12.92 -48.23
C ASP A 117 0.66 13.55 -47.34
N ALA A 118 0.25 14.16 -46.22
CA ALA A 118 1.10 14.58 -45.12
C ALA A 118 0.52 14.12 -43.76
N ASN A 119 1.38 13.79 -42.78
CA ASN A 119 0.95 13.28 -41.46
C ASN A 119 0.33 14.40 -40.60
N ASP A 120 -0.95 14.66 -40.84
CA ASP A 120 -1.67 15.92 -40.59
C ASP A 120 -2.92 15.69 -39.74
N ASN A 121 -3.60 14.55 -39.92
CA ASN A 121 -4.66 14.06 -39.04
C ASN A 121 -4.06 13.41 -37.77
N SER A 122 -4.69 12.37 -37.22
CA SER A 122 -4.29 11.62 -36.02
C SER A 122 -5.23 10.44 -35.79
N PRO A 123 -4.79 9.31 -35.19
CA PRO A 123 -5.68 8.18 -34.97
C PRO A 123 -6.77 8.53 -33.96
N THR A 124 -8.03 8.51 -34.37
CA THR A 124 -9.18 8.86 -33.51
C THR A 124 -10.07 7.65 -33.23
N PHE A 125 -10.29 7.33 -31.95
CA PHE A 125 -11.29 6.35 -31.54
C PHE A 125 -12.70 6.93 -31.72
N SER A 126 -13.64 6.13 -32.26
CA SER A 126 -15.03 6.57 -32.46
C SER A 126 -15.72 7.03 -31.17
N ASN A 127 -15.32 6.48 -30.02
CA ASN A 127 -15.81 6.88 -28.71
C ASN A 127 -14.65 7.26 -27.79
N ILE A 128 -14.87 8.31 -27.00
CA ILE A 128 -13.95 8.78 -25.93
C ILE A 128 -13.80 7.72 -24.82
N SER A 129 -14.83 6.90 -24.63
CA SER A 129 -14.78 5.69 -23.81
C SER A 129 -15.76 4.63 -24.30
N TYR A 130 -15.44 3.36 -24.10
CA TYR A 130 -16.29 2.21 -24.43
C TYR A 130 -16.71 1.47 -23.15
N SER A 131 -17.94 0.95 -23.13
CA SER A 131 -18.42 0.04 -22.09
C SER A 131 -19.00 -1.20 -22.76
N VAL A 132 -18.44 -2.36 -22.44
CA VAL A 132 -18.86 -3.66 -23.00
C VAL A 132 -19.42 -4.54 -21.90
N LYS A 133 -20.01 -5.67 -22.27
CA LYS A 133 -20.81 -6.53 -21.41
C LYS A 133 -20.55 -8.01 -21.79
N ILE A 134 -19.91 -8.79 -20.90
CA ILE A 134 -19.42 -10.17 -21.09
C ILE A 134 -19.97 -11.14 -20.03
N TYR A 135 -19.94 -12.44 -20.29
CA TYR A 135 -20.55 -13.47 -19.44
C TYR A 135 -19.52 -14.37 -18.73
N THR A 136 -19.91 -15.00 -17.62
CA THR A 136 -19.01 -15.79 -16.73
C THR A 136 -18.60 -17.16 -17.28
N ASP A 137 -19.28 -17.62 -18.33
CA ASP A 137 -18.98 -18.82 -19.10
C ASP A 137 -17.98 -18.57 -20.25
N MET A 138 -17.42 -17.36 -20.35
CA MET A 138 -16.34 -16.99 -21.28
C MET A 138 -14.95 -17.23 -20.64
N GLY A 139 -13.99 -17.70 -21.44
CA GLY A 139 -12.69 -18.20 -20.99
C GLY A 139 -11.45 -17.44 -21.49
N PRO A 140 -10.23 -17.86 -21.09
CA PRO A 140 -8.99 -17.20 -21.49
C PRO A 140 -8.81 -17.21 -23.01
N GLY A 141 -8.56 -16.04 -23.60
CA GLY A 141 -8.49 -15.84 -25.05
C GLY A 141 -9.80 -15.44 -25.73
N ASP A 142 -10.94 -15.47 -25.05
CA ASP A 142 -12.19 -14.95 -25.63
C ASP A 142 -12.12 -13.43 -25.83
N GLY A 143 -12.67 -12.98 -26.97
CA GLY A 143 -12.68 -11.58 -27.38
C GLY A 143 -13.70 -10.77 -26.60
N VAL A 144 -13.24 -9.74 -25.88
CA VAL A 144 -14.06 -8.90 -25.00
C VAL A 144 -14.68 -7.74 -25.77
N ILE A 145 -13.86 -6.96 -26.48
CA ILE A 145 -14.31 -5.91 -27.39
C ILE A 145 -13.25 -5.62 -28.45
N LYS A 146 -13.68 -5.41 -29.69
CA LYS A 146 -12.82 -4.87 -30.74
C LYS A 146 -12.91 -3.35 -30.76
N LEU A 147 -11.85 -2.68 -30.34
CA LEU A 147 -11.70 -1.24 -30.56
C LEU A 147 -11.39 -0.97 -32.04
N THR A 148 -11.75 0.22 -32.49
CA THR A 148 -11.34 0.74 -33.80
C THR A 148 -11.15 2.24 -33.65
N ALA A 149 -9.92 2.68 -33.86
CA ALA A 149 -9.63 4.03 -34.25
C ALA A 149 -9.58 4.12 -35.77
N VAL A 150 -9.75 5.33 -36.30
CA VAL A 150 -9.59 5.66 -37.72
C VAL A 150 -8.64 6.84 -37.81
N ASP A 151 -7.76 6.78 -38.80
CA ASP A 151 -6.92 7.89 -39.24
C ASP A 151 -7.14 8.04 -40.74
N ALA A 152 -6.97 9.26 -41.27
CA ALA A 152 -7.39 9.61 -42.63
C ALA A 152 -6.23 9.70 -43.64
N ASP A 153 -5.02 9.91 -43.11
CA ASP A 153 -3.76 9.96 -43.87
C ASP A 153 -3.46 8.62 -44.61
N GLU A 154 -2.51 8.63 -45.55
CA GLU A 154 -2.19 7.50 -46.45
C GLU A 154 -1.10 6.58 -45.90
N GLY A 155 -1.24 5.27 -46.17
CA GLY A 155 -0.15 4.31 -45.98
C GLY A 155 0.35 4.28 -44.53
N PRO A 156 1.64 4.53 -44.25
CA PRO A 156 2.18 4.47 -42.88
C PRO A 156 1.68 5.60 -41.97
N ASN A 157 1.17 6.70 -42.52
CA ASN A 157 0.59 7.79 -41.75
C ASN A 157 -0.78 7.33 -41.22
N GLY A 158 -1.68 6.88 -42.09
CA GLY A 158 -2.95 6.26 -41.68
C GLY A 158 -2.84 4.89 -40.98
N GLN A 159 -1.65 4.30 -40.85
CA GLN A 159 -1.49 2.95 -40.30
C GLN A 159 -1.40 2.95 -38.77
N ILE A 160 -2.53 2.67 -38.13
CA ILE A 160 -2.69 2.67 -36.67
C ILE A 160 -2.06 1.45 -36.02
N VAL A 161 -1.33 1.68 -34.92
CA VAL A 161 -0.88 0.68 -33.95
C VAL A 161 -1.53 0.94 -32.59
N TYR A 162 -2.02 -0.11 -31.94
CA TYR A 162 -2.71 -0.06 -30.64
C TYR A 162 -1.82 -0.56 -29.48
N GLU A 163 -1.87 0.13 -28.34
CA GLU A 163 -1.05 -0.15 -27.15
C GLU A 163 -1.88 0.11 -25.88
N ILE A 164 -1.86 -0.78 -24.88
CA ILE A 164 -2.39 -0.47 -23.54
C ILE A 164 -1.29 0.26 -22.76
N LEU A 165 -1.58 1.45 -22.25
CA LEU A 165 -0.64 2.24 -21.44
C LEU A 165 -0.76 1.97 -19.94
N ALA A 166 -1.97 1.68 -19.46
CA ALA A 166 -2.25 1.45 -18.05
C ALA A 166 -3.65 0.84 -17.82
N GLY A 167 -3.85 0.21 -16.66
CA GLY A 167 -5.16 -0.17 -16.11
C GLY A 167 -5.55 -1.63 -16.28
N ASP A 168 -4.78 -2.39 -17.06
CA ASP A 168 -4.93 -3.83 -17.33
C ASP A 168 -4.51 -4.74 -16.18
N GLN A 169 -3.48 -4.34 -15.41
CA GLN A 169 -2.89 -5.13 -14.32
C GLN A 169 -2.35 -6.51 -14.76
N GLY A 170 -2.15 -6.74 -16.07
CA GLY A 170 -1.84 -8.03 -16.67
C GLY A 170 -3.06 -8.92 -17.00
N ASP A 171 -4.28 -8.52 -16.63
CA ASP A 171 -5.49 -9.35 -16.83
C ASP A 171 -6.01 -9.34 -18.29
N PHE A 172 -5.59 -8.36 -19.10
CA PHE A 172 -6.05 -8.17 -20.49
C PHE A 172 -4.90 -7.90 -21.45
N ILE A 173 -5.04 -8.36 -22.69
CA ILE A 173 -4.12 -8.07 -23.80
C ILE A 173 -4.88 -7.42 -24.96
N ILE A 174 -4.22 -6.50 -25.67
CA ILE A 174 -4.70 -5.94 -26.93
C ILE A 174 -3.84 -6.44 -28.10
N ASN A 175 -4.46 -6.71 -29.24
CA ASN A 175 -3.73 -6.96 -30.47
C ASN A 175 -3.37 -5.64 -31.18
N ASP A 176 -2.07 -5.44 -31.42
CA ASP A 176 -1.43 -4.22 -31.96
C ASP A 176 -2.01 -3.69 -33.28
N ARG A 177 -2.60 -4.55 -34.10
CA ARG A 177 -3.10 -4.21 -35.46
C ARG A 177 -4.62 -4.27 -35.61
N THR A 178 -5.30 -5.06 -34.79
CA THR A 178 -6.74 -5.28 -34.93
C THR A 178 -7.58 -4.58 -33.86
N GLY A 179 -6.96 -4.04 -32.81
CA GLY A 179 -7.66 -3.36 -31.72
C GLY A 179 -8.52 -4.29 -30.85
N LEU A 180 -8.47 -5.62 -31.06
CA LEU A 180 -9.18 -6.59 -30.25
C LEU A 180 -8.54 -6.70 -28.86
N ILE A 181 -9.32 -6.42 -27.83
CA ILE A 181 -9.01 -6.70 -26.43
C ILE A 181 -9.59 -8.08 -26.09
N ALA A 182 -8.76 -8.94 -25.50
CA ALA A 182 -9.13 -10.29 -25.07
C ALA A 182 -8.63 -10.57 -23.65
N ILE A 183 -9.26 -11.54 -22.98
CA ILE A 183 -8.85 -12.01 -21.64
C ILE A 183 -7.46 -12.64 -21.73
N ALA A 184 -6.52 -12.21 -20.88
CA ALA A 184 -5.15 -12.70 -20.97
C ALA A 184 -5.03 -14.21 -20.63
N PRO A 185 -4.11 -14.96 -21.26
CA PRO A 185 -3.97 -16.40 -21.02
C PRO A 185 -3.69 -16.74 -19.55
N GLY A 186 -4.52 -17.60 -18.97
CA GLY A 186 -4.40 -18.05 -17.57
C GLY A 186 -5.20 -17.25 -16.53
N VAL A 187 -5.90 -16.19 -16.94
CA VAL A 187 -6.75 -15.37 -16.07
C VAL A 187 -8.15 -15.98 -15.92
N VAL A 188 -8.71 -15.92 -14.71
CA VAL A 188 -10.10 -16.33 -14.44
C VAL A 188 -10.92 -15.10 -14.03
N LEU A 189 -12.02 -14.84 -14.74
CA LEU A 189 -12.89 -13.71 -14.46
C LEU A 189 -13.74 -13.93 -13.20
N SER A 190 -14.06 -12.84 -12.51
CA SER A 190 -14.91 -12.84 -11.30
C SER A 190 -15.98 -11.75 -11.38
N VAL A 191 -17.22 -12.12 -11.03
CA VAL A 191 -18.37 -11.23 -11.05
C VAL A 191 -18.14 -10.04 -10.13
N GLY A 192 -18.42 -8.83 -10.63
CA GLY A 192 -18.31 -7.58 -9.86
C GLY A 192 -16.93 -6.92 -9.87
N ARG A 193 -15.89 -7.54 -10.44
CA ARG A 193 -14.70 -6.79 -10.83
C ARG A 193 -15.02 -5.86 -12.00
N SER A 194 -14.37 -4.70 -12.03
CA SER A 194 -14.39 -3.77 -13.17
C SER A 194 -13.00 -3.21 -13.43
N TYR A 195 -12.73 -2.89 -14.70
CA TYR A 195 -11.43 -2.45 -15.19
C TYR A 195 -11.60 -1.14 -15.97
N ALA A 196 -10.53 -0.35 -16.07
CA ALA A 196 -10.50 0.94 -16.75
C ALA A 196 -9.23 1.04 -17.60
N LEU A 197 -9.25 0.36 -18.76
CA LEU A 197 -8.07 0.23 -19.63
C LEU A 197 -7.81 1.53 -20.38
N THR A 198 -6.65 2.15 -20.19
CA THR A 198 -6.21 3.32 -20.97
C THR A 198 -5.47 2.82 -22.21
N VAL A 199 -6.12 2.91 -23.37
CA VAL A 199 -5.61 2.40 -24.65
C VAL A 199 -5.21 3.56 -25.55
N LYS A 200 -4.02 3.47 -26.13
CA LYS A 200 -3.47 4.40 -27.11
C LYS A 200 -3.60 3.83 -28.52
N ALA A 201 -3.87 4.72 -29.47
CA ALA A 201 -3.70 4.49 -30.90
C ALA A 201 -2.68 5.50 -31.43
N SER A 202 -1.64 5.06 -32.13
CA SER A 202 -0.64 5.92 -32.79
C SER A 202 -0.44 5.54 -34.25
N ASP A 203 -0.09 6.51 -35.08
CA ASP A 203 0.33 6.26 -36.46
C ASP A 203 1.64 5.45 -36.53
N SER A 204 2.01 5.04 -37.75
CA SER A 204 3.28 4.37 -38.05
C SER A 204 4.32 5.31 -38.69
N ALA A 205 4.14 6.63 -38.56
CA ALA A 205 5.00 7.65 -39.16
C ALA A 205 6.43 7.63 -38.56
N PRO A 206 7.39 8.42 -39.10
CA PRO A 206 8.72 8.54 -38.50
C PRO A 206 8.65 9.10 -37.07
N PRO A 207 9.48 8.63 -36.10
CA PRO A 207 9.33 8.95 -34.67
C PRO A 207 9.28 10.45 -34.28
N ALA A 208 9.79 11.35 -35.12
CA ALA A 208 9.76 12.80 -34.90
C ALA A 208 8.46 13.48 -35.38
N GLN A 209 7.58 12.75 -36.08
CA GLN A 209 6.36 13.25 -36.70
C GLN A 209 5.09 12.49 -36.26
N ARG A 210 5.25 11.43 -35.44
CA ARG A 210 4.14 10.60 -34.96
C ARG A 210 3.14 11.36 -34.11
N ARG A 211 1.88 10.97 -34.28
CA ARG A 211 0.70 11.46 -33.60
C ARG A 211 -0.07 10.28 -32.98
N SER A 212 -0.90 10.57 -31.98
CA SER A 212 -1.61 9.53 -31.23
C SER A 212 -2.75 10.10 -30.38
N SER A 213 -3.81 9.32 -30.19
CA SER A 213 -4.85 9.58 -29.19
C SER A 213 -4.94 8.44 -28.15
N ILE A 214 -5.76 8.66 -27.12
CA ILE A 214 -6.08 7.67 -26.07
C ILE A 214 -7.59 7.59 -25.82
N THR A 215 -8.08 6.41 -25.44
CA THR A 215 -9.48 6.13 -25.03
C THR A 215 -9.50 5.27 -23.74
N THR A 216 -10.67 5.09 -23.13
CA THR A 216 -10.85 4.27 -21.90
C THR A 216 -11.94 3.20 -22.03
N VAL A 217 -11.74 1.99 -21.48
CA VAL A 217 -12.68 0.83 -21.63
C VAL A 217 -13.14 0.21 -20.29
N TYR A 218 -14.44 -0.12 -20.15
CA TYR A 218 -15.19 -0.66 -18.97
C TYR A 218 -16.12 -1.91 -19.32
N ILE A 219 -16.63 -2.81 -18.40
CA ILE A 219 -17.10 -4.26 -18.71
C ILE A 219 -18.39 -4.91 -17.85
N GLU A 220 -19.65 -5.40 -18.37
CA GLU A 220 -21.05 -6.00 -17.77
C GLU A 220 -22.26 -6.96 -18.56
N VAL A 221 -23.72 -6.91 -18.68
CA VAL A 221 -24.86 -7.86 -19.42
C VAL A 221 -26.39 -7.44 -20.08
N LEU A 222 -27.36 -8.23 -20.88
CA LEU A 222 -28.97 -8.10 -21.28
C LEU A 222 -29.94 -9.00 -22.42
N PRO A 223 -31.38 -8.93 -22.70
CA PRO A 223 -32.51 -9.88 -23.43
C PRO A 223 -33.87 -9.53 -24.45
N PRO A 224 -34.95 -10.43 -24.93
CA PRO A 224 -36.07 -10.46 -26.15
C PRO A 224 -37.79 -10.49 -26.23
N ASN A 225 -38.66 -10.97 -27.30
CA ASN A 225 -40.22 -10.76 -27.80
C ASN A 225 -41.24 -11.94 -28.53
N ASN A 226 -42.54 -12.10 -29.21
CA ASN A 226 -43.87 -11.53 -29.99
C ASN A 226 -45.25 -12.47 -30.45
N GLN A 227 -46.56 -12.09 -31.00
CA GLN A 227 -47.72 -12.81 -31.95
C GLN A 227 -49.42 -12.57 -32.06
N SER A 228 -50.35 -12.95 -33.13
CA SER A 228 -51.95 -13.28 -33.18
C SER A 228 -53.09 -13.25 -34.49
N PRO A 229 -54.54 -13.48 -34.52
CA PRO A 229 -55.63 -13.92 -35.66
C PRO A 229 -57.31 -13.62 -35.83
N PRO A 230 -58.25 -14.04 -36.87
CA PRO A 230 -59.81 -13.69 -37.21
C PRO A 230 -61.02 -14.60 -38.02
N ARG A 231 -62.45 -14.33 -38.21
CA ARG A 231 -63.63 -15.00 -39.14
C ARG A 231 -65.16 -14.43 -39.68
N PHE A 232 -66.46 -15.05 -39.67
CA PHE A 232 -67.73 -15.03 -40.71
C PHE A 232 -69.41 -15.12 -40.39
N PRO A 233 -70.53 -15.03 -41.32
CA PRO A 233 -72.12 -14.84 -41.19
C PRO A 233 -73.42 -15.82 -41.65
N GLN A 234 -74.68 -15.45 -42.23
CA GLN A 234 -76.17 -15.95 -41.98
C GLN A 234 -77.19 -16.82 -42.90
N LEU A 235 -77.95 -17.75 -42.25
CA LEU A 235 -79.17 -18.54 -42.68
C LEU A 235 -80.37 -18.46 -41.67
N MET A 236 -80.36 -17.46 -40.79
CA MET A 236 -81.43 -17.06 -39.87
C MET A 236 -81.17 -15.59 -39.57
N TYR A 237 -82.22 -14.83 -39.31
CA TYR A 237 -82.16 -13.46 -38.82
C TYR A 237 -82.52 -13.44 -37.34
N SER A 238 -81.76 -12.70 -36.57
CA SER A 238 -82.06 -12.40 -35.18
C SER A 238 -81.84 -10.91 -35.01
N LEU A 239 -82.73 -10.25 -34.30
CA LEU A 239 -82.57 -8.85 -33.93
C LEU A 239 -82.86 -8.68 -32.44
N GLU A 240 -82.20 -7.69 -31.87
CA GLU A 240 -82.19 -7.42 -30.43
C GLU A 240 -82.75 -6.03 -30.20
N VAL A 241 -83.67 -5.93 -29.24
CA VAL A 241 -84.43 -4.71 -28.93
C VAL A 241 -84.30 -4.44 -27.45
N SER A 242 -83.53 -3.42 -27.06
CA SER A 242 -83.43 -3.03 -25.65
C SER A 242 -84.80 -2.71 -25.08
N GLU A 243 -85.03 -3.02 -23.80
CA GLU A 243 -86.30 -2.66 -23.17
C GLU A 243 -86.50 -1.13 -23.07
N ALA A 244 -85.39 -0.39 -22.96
CA ALA A 244 -85.34 1.07 -23.10
C ALA A 244 -85.55 1.56 -24.55
N MET A 245 -85.84 0.68 -25.51
CA MET A 245 -86.15 1.06 -26.89
C MET A 245 -87.46 1.87 -26.95
N ARG A 246 -87.40 2.97 -27.69
CA ARG A 246 -88.54 3.85 -27.88
C ARG A 246 -89.56 3.21 -28.83
N THR A 247 -90.84 3.34 -28.50
CA THR A 247 -91.95 2.88 -29.33
C THR A 247 -91.90 3.49 -30.74
N GLY A 248 -92.04 2.67 -31.79
CA GLY A 248 -92.06 3.09 -33.20
C GLY A 248 -90.79 2.84 -34.03
N ALA A 249 -89.78 2.11 -33.53
CA ALA A 249 -88.52 1.85 -34.24
C ALA A 249 -88.61 0.82 -35.40
N ILE A 250 -87.61 0.81 -36.31
CA ILE A 250 -87.44 -0.08 -37.50
C ILE A 250 -86.10 -0.86 -37.40
N LEU A 251 -85.98 -2.10 -37.91
CA LEU A 251 -85.15 -3.14 -37.25
C LEU A 251 -84.22 -4.10 -38.08
N LEU A 252 -84.10 -4.11 -39.43
CA LEU A 252 -83.37 -5.22 -40.14
C LEU A 252 -82.70 -4.89 -41.51
N ASN A 253 -81.58 -5.58 -41.86
CA ASN A 253 -80.87 -5.59 -43.17
C ASN A 253 -79.93 -6.82 -43.36
N LEU A 254 -79.61 -7.28 -44.60
CA LEU A 254 -79.12 -8.66 -44.91
C LEU A 254 -78.04 -8.77 -46.06
N GLN A 255 -76.91 -9.50 -45.89
CA GLN A 255 -75.89 -9.83 -46.96
C GLN A 255 -74.98 -11.07 -46.63
N ALA A 256 -74.29 -11.69 -47.62
CA ALA A 256 -73.30 -12.79 -47.45
C ALA A 256 -72.31 -13.00 -48.66
N PHE A 257 -71.08 -13.54 -48.43
CA PHE A 257 -70.02 -13.95 -49.41
C PHE A 257 -68.94 -14.90 -48.79
N ASP A 258 -68.12 -15.65 -49.57
CA ASP A 258 -66.89 -16.36 -49.11
C ASP A 258 -65.68 -16.39 -50.13
N ARG A 259 -64.82 -17.44 -50.15
CA ARG A 259 -63.39 -17.49 -50.58
C ARG A 259 -63.07 -17.52 -52.10
N GLU A 260 -62.92 -18.71 -52.71
CA GLU A 260 -62.63 -18.83 -54.17
C GLU A 260 -63.92 -18.44 -55.00
N GLY A 261 -65.12 -18.19 -54.37
CA GLY A 261 -66.39 -17.56 -54.93
C GLY A 261 -67.71 -17.44 -54.06
N ASP A 262 -68.70 -16.61 -54.53
CA ASP A 262 -70.24 -16.56 -54.44
C ASP A 262 -71.19 -16.16 -53.21
N PRO A 263 -72.51 -15.77 -53.40
CA PRO A 263 -73.48 -15.11 -52.41
C PRO A 263 -75.03 -15.50 -52.36
N ILE A 264 -75.88 -15.02 -51.38
CA ILE A 264 -77.26 -15.56 -50.97
C ILE A 264 -78.50 -14.55 -50.80
N ARG A 265 -79.79 -15.02 -50.72
CA ARG A 265 -81.15 -14.29 -50.79
C ARG A 265 -82.23 -14.42 -49.61
N TYR A 266 -83.55 -13.97 -49.72
CA TYR A 266 -84.56 -13.67 -48.60
C TYR A 266 -86.16 -13.87 -48.85
N LEU A 267 -87.11 -14.25 -47.90
CA LEU A 267 -88.66 -14.03 -47.83
C LEU A 267 -89.51 -14.69 -46.61
N ILE A 268 -90.69 -14.19 -46.11
CA ILE A 268 -91.34 -14.26 -44.70
C ILE A 268 -92.64 -15.10 -44.30
N GLU A 269 -92.91 -15.34 -42.96
CA GLU A 269 -94.13 -15.90 -42.26
C GLU A 269 -94.79 -15.20 -40.95
N ASN A 270 -94.48 -15.52 -39.64
CA ASN A 270 -95.43 -15.56 -38.44
C ASN A 270 -94.95 -14.95 -37.03
N GLY A 271 -95.64 -15.03 -35.83
CA GLY A 271 -95.00 -15.02 -34.45
C GLY A 271 -95.32 -14.12 -33.17
N ASP A 272 -96.38 -13.30 -33.04
CA ASP A 272 -96.55 -12.29 -31.92
C ASP A 272 -97.98 -12.22 -31.30
N PRO A 273 -98.19 -12.52 -29.98
CA PRO A 273 -99.51 -12.54 -29.35
C PRO A 273 -99.93 -11.26 -28.61
N GLN A 274 -98.99 -10.40 -28.18
CA GLN A 274 -99.31 -9.19 -27.43
C GLN A 274 -99.44 -7.94 -28.32
N GLN A 275 -99.19 -8.08 -29.64
CA GLN A 275 -99.19 -7.02 -30.64
C GLN A 275 -98.13 -5.96 -30.37
N VAL A 276 -96.93 -6.28 -30.84
CA VAL A 276 -95.66 -5.59 -30.57
C VAL A 276 -94.87 -5.31 -31.88
N PHE A 277 -95.07 -6.04 -33.01
CA PHE A 277 -94.25 -5.88 -34.25
C PHE A 277 -94.99 -5.86 -35.63
N ASN A 278 -94.32 -5.49 -36.74
CA ASN A 278 -94.85 -5.48 -38.15
C ASN A 278 -93.77 -5.47 -39.28
N LEU A 279 -94.05 -5.88 -40.55
CA LEU A 279 -93.01 -6.28 -41.56
C LEU A 279 -93.28 -6.00 -43.09
N SER A 280 -92.23 -6.01 -43.94
CA SER A 280 -92.18 -5.82 -45.43
C SER A 280 -91.35 -6.87 -46.23
N GLN A 281 -91.60 -7.05 -47.55
CA GLN A 281 -91.22 -8.26 -48.33
C GLN A 281 -90.04 -8.18 -49.32
N SER A 282 -90.04 -7.25 -50.29
CA SER A 282 -89.05 -7.26 -51.39
C SER A 282 -87.66 -6.79 -50.99
N SER A 283 -87.59 -6.07 -49.87
CA SER A 283 -86.36 -5.66 -49.17
C SER A 283 -86.17 -6.42 -47.85
N GLY A 284 -87.22 -6.53 -47.00
CA GLY A 284 -87.20 -7.33 -45.76
C GLY A 284 -87.30 -6.55 -44.42
N LEU A 285 -87.98 -5.41 -44.37
CA LEU A 285 -87.94 -4.45 -43.23
C LEU A 285 -89.00 -4.73 -42.14
N LEU A 286 -88.70 -4.47 -40.85
CA LEU A 286 -89.50 -4.86 -39.65
C LEU A 286 -89.52 -3.74 -38.56
N ALA A 287 -90.54 -3.62 -37.69
CA ALA A 287 -90.75 -2.50 -36.73
C ALA A 287 -91.45 -2.84 -35.37
N LEU A 288 -91.42 -1.92 -34.36
CA LEU A 288 -91.84 -2.08 -32.92
C LEU A 288 -93.00 -1.14 -32.46
N GLY A 289 -93.88 -1.59 -31.54
CA GLY A 289 -95.11 -0.85 -31.12
C GLY A 289 -95.40 -0.59 -29.62
N LYS A 290 -94.76 -1.22 -28.62
CA LYS A 290 -95.02 -1.03 -27.17
C LYS A 290 -93.73 -0.88 -26.36
N PRO A 291 -93.77 -0.27 -25.14
CA PRO A 291 -92.64 -0.36 -24.22
C PRO A 291 -92.47 -1.83 -23.76
N LEU A 292 -91.26 -2.13 -23.30
CA LEU A 292 -90.82 -3.46 -22.93
C LEU A 292 -90.32 -3.41 -21.47
N ASP A 293 -90.29 -4.58 -20.84
CA ASP A 293 -89.90 -4.84 -19.44
C ASP A 293 -89.41 -6.30 -19.45
N ARG A 294 -88.10 -6.49 -19.26
CA ARG A 294 -87.43 -7.77 -19.51
C ARG A 294 -87.47 -8.68 -18.29
N GLU A 295 -87.51 -8.13 -17.08
CA GLU A 295 -87.82 -8.85 -15.84
C GLU A 295 -89.21 -9.52 -15.94
N SER A 296 -90.14 -8.90 -16.67
CA SER A 296 -91.46 -9.46 -16.99
C SER A 296 -91.51 -10.34 -18.25
N THR A 297 -90.83 -10.03 -19.38
CA THR A 297 -90.92 -10.81 -20.64
C THR A 297 -89.73 -10.60 -21.59
N ASP A 298 -89.13 -11.69 -22.10
CA ASP A 298 -87.79 -11.69 -22.72
C ASP A 298 -87.70 -11.86 -24.25
N ARG A 299 -88.69 -12.47 -24.96
CA ARG A 299 -88.53 -12.85 -26.39
C ARG A 299 -89.82 -13.08 -27.20
N TYR A 300 -89.72 -12.86 -28.52
CA TYR A 300 -90.72 -13.15 -29.56
C TYR A 300 -90.06 -13.84 -30.78
N ILE A 301 -90.77 -14.68 -31.57
CA ILE A 301 -90.13 -15.51 -32.63
C ILE A 301 -90.96 -15.60 -33.93
N LEU A 302 -90.38 -15.15 -35.04
CA LEU A 302 -90.94 -15.05 -36.41
C LEU A 302 -90.11 -15.90 -37.44
N ILE A 303 -90.47 -15.99 -38.74
CA ILE A 303 -89.88 -16.98 -39.73
C ILE A 303 -89.65 -16.39 -41.17
N VAL A 304 -88.53 -16.67 -41.91
CA VAL A 304 -88.15 -16.20 -43.32
C VAL A 304 -87.33 -17.31 -44.15
N THR A 305 -86.85 -17.09 -45.42
CA THR A 305 -86.27 -18.07 -46.44
C THR A 305 -85.10 -17.54 -47.39
N ALA A 306 -84.30 -18.32 -48.20
CA ALA A 306 -83.04 -17.90 -48.94
C ALA A 306 -82.57 -18.70 -50.25
N SER A 307 -81.36 -18.47 -50.90
CA SER A 307 -80.66 -19.31 -51.98
C SER A 307 -79.36 -18.75 -52.71
N ASP A 308 -78.42 -19.59 -53.25
CA ASP A 308 -77.37 -19.32 -54.30
C ASP A 308 -77.52 -20.14 -55.65
N GLY A 309 -76.76 -21.21 -55.98
CA GLY A 309 -76.85 -21.86 -57.32
C GLY A 309 -76.16 -23.20 -57.67
N ARG A 310 -76.11 -23.46 -59.00
CA ARG A 310 -75.92 -24.77 -59.70
C ARG A 310 -76.66 -25.96 -59.04
N PRO A 311 -76.14 -26.74 -58.06
CA PRO A 311 -76.96 -27.66 -57.28
C PRO A 311 -77.08 -27.32 -55.78
N ASP A 312 -75.95 -27.30 -55.06
CA ASP A 312 -75.91 -27.55 -53.60
C ASP A 312 -76.01 -26.28 -52.74
N GLY A 313 -75.99 -25.09 -53.35
CA GLY A 313 -76.05 -23.80 -52.67
C GLY A 313 -77.47 -23.20 -52.62
N THR A 314 -78.38 -23.69 -51.77
CA THR A 314 -79.73 -23.12 -51.59
C THR A 314 -80.24 -23.25 -50.13
N SER A 315 -81.14 -22.37 -49.63
CA SER A 315 -81.40 -22.28 -48.15
C SER A 315 -82.69 -21.55 -47.66
N THR A 316 -82.84 -21.36 -46.34
CA THR A 316 -83.99 -20.68 -45.66
C THR A 316 -83.53 -19.58 -44.66
N ALA A 317 -84.39 -18.98 -43.80
CA ALA A 317 -83.99 -17.95 -42.80
C ALA A 317 -85.01 -17.55 -41.69
N THR A 318 -85.17 -18.21 -40.54
CA THR A 318 -86.07 -17.76 -39.41
C THR A 318 -85.81 -16.32 -38.89
N VAL A 319 -86.78 -15.53 -38.37
CA VAL A 319 -86.59 -14.17 -37.78
C VAL A 319 -86.89 -14.13 -36.27
N ASN A 320 -85.88 -14.17 -35.42
CA ASN A 320 -86.01 -14.09 -33.95
C ASN A 320 -85.95 -12.64 -33.44
N ILE A 321 -86.72 -12.29 -32.39
CA ILE A 321 -86.65 -10.97 -31.70
C ILE A 321 -86.44 -11.16 -30.19
N VAL A 322 -85.28 -10.73 -29.69
CA VAL A 322 -84.94 -10.81 -28.25
C VAL A 322 -85.07 -9.41 -27.62
N VAL A 323 -85.64 -9.34 -26.41
CA VAL A 323 -85.63 -8.13 -25.58
C VAL A 323 -84.30 -8.09 -24.81
N THR A 324 -83.58 -6.97 -24.85
CA THR A 324 -82.27 -6.85 -24.18
C THR A 324 -82.29 -5.93 -22.97
N ASP A 325 -81.57 -6.39 -21.95
CA ASP A 325 -81.54 -5.92 -20.57
C ASP A 325 -80.87 -4.55 -20.34
N VAL A 326 -81.19 -3.90 -19.21
CA VAL A 326 -80.58 -2.65 -18.71
C VAL A 326 -80.34 -2.73 -17.19
N ASN A 327 -79.13 -2.37 -16.71
CA ASN A 327 -78.76 -2.46 -15.28
C ASN A 327 -79.59 -1.49 -14.39
N ASP A 328 -80.69 -1.98 -13.87
CA ASP A 328 -81.76 -1.29 -13.16
C ASP A 328 -81.70 -1.58 -11.64
N ASN A 329 -81.24 -2.77 -11.23
CA ASN A 329 -81.20 -3.22 -9.83
C ASN A 329 -79.78 -3.22 -9.21
N GLY A 330 -79.28 -4.30 -8.61
CA GLY A 330 -77.98 -4.28 -7.90
C GLY A 330 -77.86 -5.26 -6.71
N PRO A 331 -76.67 -5.77 -6.35
CA PRO A 331 -76.57 -6.99 -5.54
C PRO A 331 -76.82 -6.80 -4.04
N VAL A 332 -77.63 -7.68 -3.44
CA VAL A 332 -77.94 -7.66 -1.99
C VAL A 332 -77.55 -8.98 -1.31
N PHE A 333 -76.73 -8.91 -0.25
CA PHE A 333 -76.32 -10.06 0.58
C PHE A 333 -77.45 -10.60 1.48
N ASP A 334 -77.45 -11.92 1.72
CA ASP A 334 -78.35 -12.58 2.68
C ASP A 334 -78.03 -12.17 4.13
N MET A 335 -79.06 -11.74 4.86
CA MET A 335 -78.99 -11.25 6.23
C MET A 335 -78.68 -12.35 7.26
N PHE A 336 -78.98 -13.62 6.96
CA PHE A 336 -78.89 -14.75 7.89
C PHE A 336 -77.53 -15.47 7.89
N LEU A 337 -76.55 -14.98 7.12
CA LEU A 337 -75.23 -15.60 6.99
C LEU A 337 -74.41 -15.52 8.29
N PRO A 338 -73.67 -16.59 8.66
CA PRO A 338 -72.79 -16.59 9.83
C PRO A 338 -71.60 -15.65 9.61
N LYS A 339 -71.47 -14.63 10.46
CA LYS A 339 -70.41 -13.61 10.37
C LYS A 339 -69.12 -13.98 11.09
N ASN A 340 -69.19 -14.90 12.05
CA ASN A 340 -68.02 -15.45 12.73
C ASN A 340 -67.71 -16.82 12.10
N LEU A 341 -66.53 -16.94 11.51
CA LEU A 341 -66.06 -18.11 10.79
C LEU A 341 -64.72 -18.58 11.38
N SER A 342 -64.36 -19.83 11.12
CA SER A 342 -63.09 -20.41 11.55
C SER A 342 -62.55 -21.38 10.52
N VAL A 343 -61.23 -21.39 10.35
CA VAL A 343 -60.54 -22.27 9.39
C VAL A 343 -59.24 -22.78 10.03
N GLN A 344 -58.85 -24.02 9.70
CA GLN A 344 -57.53 -24.54 10.08
C GLN A 344 -56.42 -23.81 9.35
N GLU A 345 -55.24 -23.73 9.97
CA GLU A 345 -54.01 -23.34 9.30
C GLU A 345 -53.41 -24.44 8.43
N GLU A 346 -52.29 -24.17 7.77
CA GLU A 346 -51.54 -25.07 6.88
C GLU A 346 -52.30 -25.77 5.74
N GLU A 347 -53.62 -25.58 5.61
CA GLU A 347 -54.45 -26.07 4.52
C GLU A 347 -54.73 -24.93 3.53
N ALA A 348 -54.01 -24.94 2.42
CA ALA A 348 -54.32 -24.08 1.27
C ALA A 348 -55.54 -24.63 0.53
N ASN A 349 -56.51 -23.76 0.21
CA ASN A 349 -57.83 -24.10 -0.31
C ASN A 349 -58.80 -24.72 0.73
N ALA A 350 -58.52 -24.57 2.03
CA ALA A 350 -59.47 -24.86 3.10
C ALA A 350 -60.73 -24.00 2.95
N PHE A 351 -61.90 -24.59 3.21
CA PHE A 351 -63.18 -23.88 3.15
C PHE A 351 -63.40 -23.08 4.44
N VAL A 352 -63.50 -21.75 4.31
CA VAL A 352 -63.74 -20.82 5.44
C VAL A 352 -65.23 -20.63 5.69
N GLY A 353 -66.03 -20.64 4.62
CA GLY A 353 -67.47 -20.38 4.65
C GLY A 353 -67.99 -19.98 3.27
N GLN A 354 -69.28 -19.66 3.16
CA GLN A 354 -69.89 -19.19 1.92
C GLN A 354 -70.79 -18.00 2.20
N VAL A 355 -70.69 -16.97 1.37
CA VAL A 355 -71.64 -15.86 1.29
C VAL A 355 -72.56 -16.02 0.09
N ARG A 356 -73.68 -15.31 0.09
CA ARG A 356 -74.59 -15.24 -1.04
C ARG A 356 -75.20 -13.85 -1.13
N ALA A 357 -75.25 -13.32 -2.34
CA ALA A 357 -76.04 -12.17 -2.76
C ALA A 357 -76.84 -12.51 -4.02
N THR A 358 -77.84 -11.69 -4.35
CA THR A 358 -78.71 -11.86 -5.52
C THR A 358 -79.06 -10.53 -6.16
N ASP A 359 -79.37 -10.58 -7.46
CA ASP A 359 -79.70 -9.46 -8.34
C ASP A 359 -80.75 -9.98 -9.37
N PRO A 360 -81.84 -9.24 -9.70
CA PRO A 360 -82.91 -9.75 -10.57
C PRO A 360 -82.72 -9.53 -12.10
N ASP A 361 -81.80 -8.66 -12.51
CA ASP A 361 -81.58 -8.28 -13.91
C ASP A 361 -81.02 -9.48 -14.72
N ALA A 362 -80.88 -9.39 -16.04
CA ALA A 362 -80.40 -10.49 -16.89
C ALA A 362 -78.96 -10.32 -17.39
N GLY A 363 -78.43 -11.42 -17.95
CA GLY A 363 -77.10 -11.46 -18.55
C GLY A 363 -76.03 -11.06 -17.53
N VAL A 364 -75.26 -10.02 -17.85
CA VAL A 364 -74.19 -9.50 -16.99
C VAL A 364 -74.71 -8.55 -15.90
N ASN A 365 -75.86 -7.90 -16.09
CA ASN A 365 -76.38 -6.93 -15.12
C ASN A 365 -76.94 -7.64 -13.88
N GLY A 366 -77.57 -8.81 -14.04
CA GLY A 366 -77.88 -9.69 -12.90
C GLY A 366 -76.72 -10.55 -12.41
N GLN A 367 -75.54 -10.47 -13.04
CA GLN A 367 -74.43 -11.38 -12.74
C GLN A 367 -73.65 -10.90 -11.52
N VAL A 368 -74.08 -11.36 -10.34
CA VAL A 368 -73.36 -11.12 -9.08
C VAL A 368 -71.95 -11.71 -9.14
N HIS A 369 -70.95 -10.81 -9.16
CA HIS A 369 -69.54 -11.11 -9.02
C HIS A 369 -69.09 -10.78 -7.59
N TYR A 370 -68.58 -11.79 -6.90
CA TYR A 370 -67.97 -11.60 -5.58
C TYR A 370 -66.48 -11.25 -5.71
N SER A 371 -66.03 -10.28 -4.93
CA SER A 371 -64.62 -9.97 -4.72
C SER A 371 -64.32 -9.77 -3.23
N LEU A 372 -63.05 -9.79 -2.85
CA LEU A 372 -62.62 -9.48 -1.49
C LEU A 372 -62.02 -8.07 -1.49
N ALA A 373 -62.54 -7.16 -0.69
CA ALA A 373 -62.01 -5.78 -0.64
C ALA A 373 -60.62 -5.73 0.01
N ASN A 374 -60.35 -6.60 0.99
CA ASN A 374 -59.06 -6.77 1.65
C ASN A 374 -58.57 -8.23 1.60
N PHE A 375 -57.31 -8.48 1.98
CA PHE A 375 -56.69 -9.81 2.08
C PHE A 375 -56.79 -10.73 0.84
N LYS A 376 -56.91 -10.15 -0.38
CA LYS A 376 -56.95 -10.85 -1.70
C LYS A 376 -55.80 -11.84 -1.95
N ASN A 377 -54.71 -11.74 -1.19
CA ASN A 377 -53.52 -12.59 -1.25
C ASN A 377 -53.54 -13.76 -0.26
N LEU A 378 -54.42 -13.73 0.75
CA LEU A 378 -54.54 -14.76 1.79
C LEU A 378 -55.82 -15.59 1.64
N PHE A 379 -56.90 -14.95 1.20
CA PHE A 379 -58.18 -15.57 0.93
C PHE A 379 -58.56 -15.39 -0.54
N ARG A 380 -59.31 -16.35 -1.08
CA ARG A 380 -59.94 -16.28 -2.41
C ARG A 380 -61.43 -16.57 -2.28
N ILE A 381 -62.24 -15.80 -2.99
CA ILE A 381 -63.66 -16.07 -3.15
C ILE A 381 -63.92 -16.59 -4.55
N THR A 382 -64.72 -17.64 -4.67
CA THR A 382 -65.17 -18.18 -5.96
C THR A 382 -66.48 -17.52 -6.40
N SER A 383 -66.84 -17.65 -7.68
CA SER A 383 -68.02 -17.01 -8.28
C SER A 383 -69.37 -17.44 -7.66
N ASN A 384 -69.41 -18.53 -6.90
CA ASN A 384 -70.56 -18.98 -6.11
C ASN A 384 -70.59 -18.39 -4.67
N GLY A 385 -69.67 -17.50 -4.33
CA GLY A 385 -69.54 -16.89 -3.00
C GLY A 385 -68.83 -17.74 -1.95
N SER A 386 -68.31 -18.94 -2.28
CA SER A 386 -67.52 -19.74 -1.35
C SER A 386 -66.15 -19.10 -1.12
N ILE A 387 -65.78 -18.92 0.15
CA ILE A 387 -64.51 -18.35 0.59
C ILE A 387 -63.58 -19.48 0.99
N TYR A 388 -62.39 -19.48 0.38
CA TYR A 388 -61.31 -20.42 0.66
C TYR A 388 -60.06 -19.67 1.07
N THR A 389 -59.16 -20.34 1.78
CA THR A 389 -57.77 -19.88 1.88
C THR A 389 -57.13 -19.94 0.48
N ALA A 390 -56.42 -18.88 0.07
CA ALA A 390 -55.69 -18.84 -1.20
C ALA A 390 -54.29 -19.46 -1.09
N VAL A 391 -53.72 -19.36 0.11
CA VAL A 391 -52.43 -19.91 0.53
C VAL A 391 -52.64 -20.69 1.82
N LYS A 392 -51.60 -21.38 2.30
CA LYS A 392 -51.53 -21.84 3.68
C LYS A 392 -51.61 -20.60 4.59
N LEU A 393 -52.57 -20.57 5.51
CA LEU A 393 -52.52 -19.63 6.63
C LEU A 393 -51.55 -20.19 7.68
N ASN A 394 -51.00 -19.29 8.49
CA ASN A 394 -50.19 -19.60 9.65
C ASN A 394 -50.63 -18.68 10.80
N ARG A 395 -50.98 -19.27 11.94
CA ARG A 395 -51.61 -18.65 13.11
C ARG A 395 -50.58 -17.93 13.98
N GLU A 396 -49.36 -18.43 14.04
CA GLU A 396 -48.25 -17.86 14.84
C GLU A 396 -47.87 -16.48 14.30
N VAL A 397 -47.94 -16.29 12.99
CA VAL A 397 -47.85 -14.98 12.34
C VAL A 397 -49.12 -14.16 12.58
N ARG A 398 -50.32 -14.74 12.42
CA ARG A 398 -51.60 -14.03 12.65
C ARG A 398 -52.82 -14.95 12.77
N ASP A 399 -53.45 -14.94 13.96
CA ASP A 399 -54.60 -15.78 14.32
C ASP A 399 -55.98 -15.22 13.91
N TYR A 400 -56.09 -13.93 13.54
CA TYR A 400 -57.38 -13.26 13.36
C TYR A 400 -57.45 -12.27 12.18
N TYR A 401 -58.54 -12.34 11.40
CA TYR A 401 -58.79 -11.50 10.22
C TYR A 401 -60.22 -10.96 10.16
N GLU A 402 -60.36 -9.66 9.85
CA GLU A 402 -61.64 -9.05 9.47
C GLU A 402 -61.73 -8.99 7.94
N LEU A 403 -62.30 -10.02 7.32
CA LEU A 403 -62.41 -10.11 5.87
C LEU A 403 -63.64 -9.35 5.37
N ILE A 404 -63.44 -8.42 4.44
CA ILE A 404 -64.50 -7.64 3.81
C ILE A 404 -64.75 -8.20 2.42
N VAL A 405 -65.96 -8.71 2.20
CA VAL A 405 -66.44 -9.19 0.91
C VAL A 405 -67.23 -8.08 0.22
N GLU A 406 -67.00 -7.87 -1.07
CA GLU A 406 -67.78 -6.98 -1.94
C GLU A 406 -68.54 -7.86 -2.95
N ALA A 407 -69.81 -7.56 -3.19
CA ALA A 407 -70.58 -8.11 -4.29
C ALA A 407 -70.87 -6.97 -5.28
N THR A 408 -70.48 -7.15 -6.54
CA THR A 408 -70.81 -6.24 -7.64
C THR A 408 -71.70 -6.94 -8.66
N ASP A 409 -72.46 -6.19 -9.44
CA ASP A 409 -72.97 -6.72 -10.70
C ASP A 409 -71.85 -6.81 -11.75
N GLY A 410 -72.18 -7.27 -12.96
CA GLY A 410 -71.27 -7.36 -14.12
C GLY A 410 -71.51 -6.30 -15.19
N ALA A 411 -72.27 -5.25 -14.90
CA ALA A 411 -72.57 -4.18 -15.85
C ALA A 411 -71.36 -3.29 -16.17
N VAL A 412 -71.49 -2.45 -17.20
CA VAL A 412 -70.44 -1.49 -17.60
C VAL A 412 -70.20 -0.41 -16.54
N ASP A 413 -71.27 0.03 -15.88
CA ASP A 413 -71.25 0.91 -14.70
C ASP A 413 -71.81 0.12 -13.49
N PRO A 414 -70.98 -0.65 -12.77
CA PRO A 414 -71.48 -1.65 -11.83
C PRO A 414 -71.85 -1.09 -10.46
N ARG A 415 -72.96 -1.58 -9.91
CA ARG A 415 -73.44 -1.33 -8.56
C ARG A 415 -72.91 -2.40 -7.59
N ARG A 416 -72.87 -2.08 -6.29
CA ARG A 416 -72.19 -2.92 -5.29
C ARG A 416 -72.71 -2.81 -3.86
N SER A 417 -72.47 -3.87 -3.09
CA SER A 417 -72.67 -3.92 -1.63
C SER A 417 -71.53 -4.67 -0.93
N THR A 418 -71.43 -4.57 0.40
CA THR A 418 -70.29 -5.12 1.19
C THR A 418 -70.71 -5.80 2.49
N LEU A 419 -70.00 -6.87 2.89
CA LEU A 419 -70.20 -7.64 4.11
C LEU A 419 -68.86 -7.94 4.82
N THR A 420 -68.76 -7.64 6.12
CA THR A 420 -67.59 -7.97 6.94
C THR A 420 -67.79 -9.29 7.71
N LEU A 421 -66.76 -10.14 7.71
CA LEU A 421 -66.69 -11.44 8.36
C LEU A 421 -65.47 -11.49 9.31
N ALA A 422 -65.66 -12.03 10.50
CA ALA A 422 -64.60 -12.27 11.48
C ALA A 422 -64.10 -13.72 11.34
N ILE A 423 -62.86 -13.90 10.88
CA ILE A 423 -62.23 -15.21 10.68
C ILE A 423 -61.21 -15.45 11.80
N LYS A 424 -61.38 -16.54 12.53
CA LYS A 424 -60.38 -17.06 13.48
C LYS A 424 -59.63 -18.25 12.85
N VAL A 425 -58.31 -18.22 12.90
CA VAL A 425 -57.46 -19.37 12.53
C VAL A 425 -57.45 -20.38 13.69
N LEU A 426 -57.50 -21.67 13.36
CA LEU A 426 -57.49 -22.79 14.29
C LEU A 426 -56.14 -23.53 14.23
N ASP A 427 -55.62 -23.79 15.43
CA ASP A 427 -54.34 -24.47 15.71
C ASP A 427 -54.20 -25.83 15.03
N ILE A 428 -53.00 -26.11 14.53
CA ILE A 428 -52.54 -27.46 14.17
C ILE A 428 -51.32 -27.80 15.05
N ASP A 429 -50.90 -29.07 15.01
CA ASP A 429 -49.58 -29.52 15.46
C ASP A 429 -48.65 -29.54 14.25
N ASP A 430 -48.15 -28.38 13.82
CA ASP A 430 -47.30 -28.25 12.61
C ASP A 430 -45.89 -27.70 12.90
N ASN A 431 -45.63 -27.24 14.13
CA ASN A 431 -44.29 -26.83 14.55
C ASN A 431 -43.66 -27.86 15.49
N SER A 432 -42.43 -28.26 15.20
CA SER A 432 -41.58 -28.97 16.16
C SER A 432 -41.13 -28.00 17.27
N PRO A 433 -41.08 -28.41 18.55
CA PRO A 433 -40.52 -27.59 19.62
C PRO A 433 -39.07 -27.16 19.31
N VAL A 434 -38.80 -25.85 19.24
CA VAL A 434 -37.47 -25.33 18.87
C VAL A 434 -36.68 -24.96 20.12
N PHE A 435 -35.52 -25.59 20.31
CA PHE A 435 -34.57 -25.17 21.35
C PHE A 435 -34.09 -23.74 21.10
N THR A 436 -34.03 -22.92 22.16
CA THR A 436 -33.57 -21.52 22.10
C THR A 436 -32.17 -21.38 21.48
N ASN A 437 -31.30 -22.36 21.70
CA ASN A 437 -30.05 -22.54 20.97
C ASN A 437 -30.01 -23.93 20.30
N ALA A 438 -29.51 -24.01 19.06
CA ALA A 438 -29.28 -25.28 18.37
C ALA A 438 -28.15 -26.13 19.01
N SER A 439 -27.23 -25.48 19.74
CA SER A 439 -26.27 -26.14 20.62
C SER A 439 -26.09 -25.38 21.92
N TYR A 440 -25.83 -26.11 23.00
CA TYR A 440 -25.52 -25.58 24.32
C TYR A 440 -24.12 -26.04 24.72
N ALA A 441 -23.15 -25.13 24.69
CA ALA A 441 -21.84 -25.35 25.28
C ALA A 441 -21.87 -24.89 26.74
N VAL A 442 -21.52 -25.77 27.67
CA VAL A 442 -21.43 -25.45 29.11
C VAL A 442 -20.15 -26.04 29.68
N VAL A 443 -19.44 -25.23 30.46
CA VAL A 443 -18.20 -25.64 31.15
C VAL A 443 -18.56 -26.04 32.58
N VAL A 444 -18.25 -27.28 32.95
CA VAL A 444 -18.59 -27.88 34.25
C VAL A 444 -17.31 -28.32 34.95
N PRO A 445 -17.03 -27.87 36.19
CA PRO A 445 -15.91 -28.39 36.97
C PRO A 445 -16.16 -29.86 37.32
N GLU A 446 -15.13 -30.71 37.29
CA GLU A 446 -15.34 -32.16 37.48
C GLU A 446 -15.87 -32.54 38.86
N ASN A 447 -15.41 -31.80 39.88
CA ASN A 447 -15.79 -31.94 41.28
C ASN A 447 -17.22 -31.46 41.60
N LEU A 448 -18.02 -31.09 40.58
CA LEU A 448 -19.43 -30.75 40.76
C LEU A 448 -20.19 -31.94 41.38
N PRO A 449 -20.90 -31.77 42.51
CA PRO A 449 -21.54 -32.89 43.17
C PRO A 449 -22.78 -33.39 42.40
N PRO A 450 -23.01 -34.71 42.31
CA PRO A 450 -24.23 -35.29 41.74
C PRO A 450 -25.51 -34.72 42.38
N GLY A 451 -26.53 -34.51 41.55
CA GLY A 451 -27.77 -33.80 41.87
C GLY A 451 -27.74 -32.31 41.50
N THR A 452 -26.58 -31.72 41.22
CA THR A 452 -26.48 -30.29 40.88
C THR A 452 -26.98 -30.01 39.46
N VAL A 453 -27.92 -29.06 39.32
CA VAL A 453 -28.33 -28.48 38.03
C VAL A 453 -27.26 -27.49 37.58
N PHE A 454 -26.75 -27.65 36.36
CA PHE A 454 -25.67 -26.81 35.79
C PHE A 454 -26.04 -26.12 34.47
N LEU A 455 -27.10 -26.57 33.81
CA LEU A 455 -27.65 -25.97 32.60
C LEU A 455 -29.18 -26.11 32.65
N GLN A 456 -29.90 -25.08 32.21
CA GLN A 456 -31.32 -25.21 31.87
C GLN A 456 -31.45 -25.06 30.36
N ILE A 457 -31.91 -26.12 29.69
CA ILE A 457 -32.27 -26.05 28.27
C ILE A 457 -33.73 -25.63 28.16
N GLU A 458 -34.02 -24.72 27.23
CA GLU A 458 -35.39 -24.31 26.95
C GLU A 458 -35.67 -24.55 25.47
N ALA A 459 -36.73 -25.29 25.18
CA ALA A 459 -37.36 -25.32 23.87
C ALA A 459 -38.76 -24.69 23.97
N LYS A 460 -39.07 -23.87 22.97
CA LYS A 460 -40.39 -23.28 22.79
C LYS A 460 -41.03 -23.92 21.57
N ASP A 461 -42.17 -24.52 21.81
CA ASP A 461 -43.16 -24.75 20.78
C ASP A 461 -44.00 -23.48 20.64
N VAL A 462 -44.45 -23.19 19.42
CA VAL A 462 -45.25 -22.02 19.07
C VAL A 462 -46.74 -22.36 18.96
N ASP A 463 -47.06 -23.66 18.89
CA ASP A 463 -48.41 -24.21 18.76
C ASP A 463 -49.23 -24.03 20.07
N LEU A 464 -50.54 -23.89 19.94
CA LEU A 464 -51.42 -23.35 20.99
C LEU A 464 -51.62 -24.32 22.16
N GLY A 465 -50.80 -24.13 23.20
CA GLY A 465 -50.88 -24.92 24.44
C GLY A 465 -50.00 -26.16 24.43
N SER A 466 -49.05 -26.26 23.48
CA SER A 466 -48.02 -27.29 23.48
C SER A 466 -47.14 -27.23 24.73
N ASN A 467 -47.27 -28.23 25.59
CA ASN A 467 -46.42 -28.39 26.77
C ASN A 467 -45.19 -29.21 26.41
N VAL A 468 -44.08 -28.54 26.12
CA VAL A 468 -42.82 -29.16 25.72
C VAL A 468 -42.26 -30.05 26.83
N THR A 469 -41.77 -31.23 26.46
CA THR A 469 -41.14 -32.18 27.38
C THR A 469 -39.80 -32.70 26.88
N TYR A 470 -38.84 -32.82 27.79
CA TYR A 470 -37.42 -33.02 27.47
C TYR A 470 -36.92 -34.45 27.72
N ARG A 471 -35.96 -34.89 26.90
CA ARG A 471 -35.29 -36.20 27.01
C ARG A 471 -33.84 -36.15 26.51
N ILE A 472 -32.95 -36.95 27.09
CA ILE A 472 -31.63 -37.24 26.51
C ILE A 472 -31.75 -38.43 25.56
N ARG A 473 -31.24 -38.28 24.32
CA ARG A 473 -31.31 -39.30 23.25
C ARG A 473 -30.17 -40.32 23.37
N THR A 474 -28.94 -39.81 23.46
CA THR A 474 -27.69 -40.58 23.62
C THR A 474 -27.74 -41.42 24.91
N GLN A 475 -27.47 -42.72 24.83
CA GLN A 475 -27.64 -43.62 25.99
C GLN A 475 -26.50 -43.47 27.01
N GLU A 476 -25.30 -43.26 26.50
CA GLU A 476 -24.04 -43.10 27.23
C GLU A 476 -24.11 -41.87 28.16
N ALA A 477 -24.76 -40.80 27.69
CA ALA A 477 -25.00 -39.58 28.46
C ALA A 477 -25.98 -39.77 29.64
N LEU A 478 -26.85 -40.80 29.62
CA LEU A 478 -27.78 -41.09 30.74
C LEU A 478 -27.05 -41.64 31.98
N GLU A 479 -25.82 -42.10 31.87
CA GLU A 479 -25.01 -42.47 33.06
C GLU A 479 -24.55 -41.24 33.82
N TYR A 480 -24.14 -40.20 33.10
CA TYR A 480 -23.51 -38.99 33.66
C TYR A 480 -24.50 -37.85 33.92
N PHE A 481 -25.60 -37.76 33.16
CA PHE A 481 -26.52 -36.63 33.20
C PHE A 481 -27.99 -37.08 33.38
N ALA A 482 -28.76 -36.23 34.05
CA ALA A 482 -30.20 -36.41 34.27
C ALA A 482 -30.93 -35.10 33.91
N LEU A 483 -31.89 -35.19 32.99
CA LEU A 483 -32.64 -34.06 32.45
C LEU A 483 -34.08 -34.10 32.97
N ASN A 484 -34.52 -33.03 33.63
CA ASN A 484 -35.88 -32.90 34.13
C ASN A 484 -36.85 -32.73 32.96
N LYS A 485 -37.76 -33.71 32.80
CA LYS A 485 -38.71 -33.78 31.69
C LYS A 485 -39.57 -32.51 31.51
N TYR A 486 -39.83 -31.75 32.56
CA TYR A 486 -40.79 -30.62 32.52
C TYR A 486 -40.15 -29.23 32.65
N THR A 487 -39.01 -29.09 33.33
CA THR A 487 -38.36 -27.79 33.56
C THR A 487 -37.18 -27.52 32.64
N GLY A 488 -36.67 -28.54 31.94
CA GLY A 488 -35.45 -28.44 31.13
C GLY A 488 -34.16 -28.38 31.96
N GLU A 489 -34.22 -28.55 33.28
CA GLU A 489 -33.05 -28.59 34.16
C GLU A 489 -32.19 -29.82 33.86
N LEU A 490 -30.99 -29.60 33.34
CA LEU A 490 -29.96 -30.61 33.16
C LEU A 490 -29.06 -30.63 34.39
N SER A 491 -29.02 -31.80 35.02
CA SER A 491 -28.33 -32.06 36.28
C SER A 491 -27.31 -33.18 36.17
N LEU A 492 -26.30 -33.16 37.03
CA LEU A 492 -25.28 -34.20 37.07
C LEU A 492 -25.79 -35.43 37.83
N ARG A 493 -25.58 -36.62 37.28
CA ARG A 493 -26.04 -37.92 37.85
C ARG A 493 -24.91 -38.72 38.50
N LYS A 494 -23.70 -38.61 37.94
CA LYS A 494 -22.46 -39.29 38.36
C LYS A 494 -21.35 -38.25 38.33
N SER A 495 -20.39 -38.30 39.25
CA SER A 495 -19.24 -37.39 39.24
C SER A 495 -18.51 -37.46 37.90
N LEU A 496 -17.98 -36.33 37.46
CA LEU A 496 -17.06 -36.29 36.32
C LEU A 496 -15.63 -36.48 36.84
N ASP A 497 -14.71 -36.69 35.90
CA ASP A 497 -13.32 -37.12 36.11
C ASP A 497 -12.59 -36.71 34.82
N TYR A 498 -11.73 -35.71 34.89
CA TYR A 498 -11.05 -35.10 33.74
C TYR A 498 -9.94 -36.03 33.20
N GLU A 499 -9.20 -36.69 34.09
CA GLU A 499 -8.19 -37.71 33.78
C GLU A 499 -8.75 -38.93 33.03
N SER A 500 -10.06 -39.20 33.14
CA SER A 500 -10.72 -40.29 32.40
C SER A 500 -10.84 -40.05 30.89
N PHE A 501 -10.58 -38.84 30.40
CA PHE A 501 -10.60 -38.50 28.97
C PHE A 501 -9.24 -38.76 28.30
N SER A 502 -9.24 -39.62 27.29
CA SER A 502 -8.01 -40.22 26.78
C SER A 502 -7.26 -39.47 25.68
N ASP A 503 -7.81 -38.39 25.08
CA ASP A 503 -7.03 -37.40 24.32
C ASP A 503 -7.85 -36.17 23.83
N THR A 504 -7.15 -35.04 23.71
CA THR A 504 -7.51 -33.78 23.00
C THR A 504 -8.68 -32.89 23.46
N ASP A 505 -9.84 -33.41 23.89
CA ASP A 505 -10.98 -32.57 24.32
C ASP A 505 -11.83 -33.29 25.39
N ALA A 506 -11.74 -32.86 26.66
CA ALA A 506 -12.49 -33.43 27.78
C ALA A 506 -13.98 -33.02 27.72
N THR A 507 -14.73 -33.60 26.78
CA THR A 507 -16.08 -33.16 26.42
C THR A 507 -17.08 -34.30 26.30
N PHE A 508 -18.25 -34.17 26.93
CA PHE A 508 -19.42 -34.97 26.61
C PHE A 508 -20.26 -34.23 25.58
N THR A 509 -20.27 -34.69 24.33
CA THR A 509 -21.18 -34.18 23.29
C THR A 509 -22.31 -35.18 23.07
N PHE A 510 -23.56 -34.76 23.35
CA PHE A 510 -24.74 -35.61 23.24
C PHE A 510 -25.98 -34.85 22.74
N LEU A 511 -26.97 -35.59 22.27
CA LEU A 511 -28.22 -35.02 21.75
C LEU A 511 -29.32 -35.04 22.81
N VAL A 512 -30.03 -33.92 22.91
CA VAL A 512 -31.29 -33.77 23.66
C VAL A 512 -32.45 -33.57 22.70
N GLU A 513 -33.59 -34.14 23.08
CA GLU A 513 -34.85 -34.12 22.33
C GLU A 513 -35.91 -33.35 23.11
N ALA A 514 -36.62 -32.45 22.43
CA ALA A 514 -37.80 -31.77 22.92
C ALA A 514 -39.03 -32.27 22.15
N PHE A 515 -39.98 -32.87 22.86
CA PHE A 515 -41.25 -33.36 22.32
C PHE A 515 -42.37 -32.41 22.73
N ASP A 516 -43.33 -32.17 21.84
CA ASP A 516 -44.56 -31.47 22.16
C ASP A 516 -45.50 -32.39 23.00
N SER A 517 -46.69 -31.91 23.34
CA SER A 517 -47.66 -32.66 24.17
C SER A 517 -48.66 -33.53 23.40
N LYS A 518 -48.82 -33.33 22.09
CA LYS A 518 -49.68 -34.10 21.18
C LYS A 518 -48.88 -35.26 20.54
N GLY A 519 -47.59 -35.06 20.32
CA GLY A 519 -46.57 -36.03 19.91
C GLY A 519 -46.58 -36.37 18.42
N THR A 520 -47.08 -35.48 17.56
CA THR A 520 -47.25 -35.79 16.12
C THR A 520 -46.12 -35.25 15.24
N MET A 521 -45.47 -34.16 15.67
CA MET A 521 -44.31 -33.60 14.99
C MET A 521 -42.98 -34.27 15.41
N PRO A 522 -41.93 -34.21 14.58
CA PRO A 522 -40.60 -34.68 14.97
C PRO A 522 -40.07 -33.91 16.20
N PRO A 523 -39.34 -34.54 17.13
CA PRO A 523 -38.77 -33.83 18.26
C PRO A 523 -37.73 -32.81 17.80
N GLY A 524 -37.74 -31.64 18.44
CA GLY A 524 -36.64 -30.69 18.35
C GLY A 524 -35.35 -31.33 18.84
N LEU A 525 -34.24 -31.05 18.14
CA LEU A 525 -32.91 -31.55 18.49
C LEU A 525 -31.98 -30.40 18.82
N ALA A 526 -31.24 -30.53 19.93
CA ALA A 526 -30.08 -29.71 20.20
C ALA A 526 -28.90 -30.57 20.65
N THR A 527 -27.70 -30.08 20.36
CA THR A 527 -26.46 -30.69 20.84
C THR A 527 -26.05 -30.04 22.15
N VAL A 528 -25.96 -30.81 23.23
CA VAL A 528 -25.32 -30.36 24.47
C VAL A 528 -23.87 -30.83 24.44
N THR A 529 -22.94 -29.88 24.58
CA THR A 529 -21.52 -30.14 24.77
C THR A 529 -21.16 -29.67 26.18
N VAL A 530 -20.98 -30.64 27.09
CA VAL A 530 -20.47 -30.40 28.44
C VAL A 530 -18.95 -30.54 28.39
N THR A 531 -18.24 -29.41 28.43
CA THR A 531 -16.78 -29.39 28.60
C THR A 531 -16.47 -29.55 30.07
N VAL A 532 -15.73 -30.60 30.42
CA VAL A 532 -15.21 -30.79 31.77
C VAL A 532 -14.02 -29.85 31.96
N LYS A 533 -14.08 -29.04 33.01
CA LYS A 533 -12.94 -28.19 33.42
C LYS A 533 -12.15 -28.95 34.48
N ASP A 534 -10.93 -29.30 34.09
CA ASP A 534 -9.74 -29.55 34.95
C ASP A 534 -9.81 -28.70 36.23
N MET A 535 -9.95 -29.39 37.36
CA MET A 535 -9.83 -28.83 38.69
C MET A 535 -8.46 -29.16 39.26
N ASN A 536 -7.98 -28.33 40.19
CA ASN A 536 -6.97 -28.81 41.13
C ASN A 536 -7.55 -30.05 41.82
N ASP A 537 -6.89 -31.20 41.69
CA ASP A 537 -7.31 -32.47 42.30
C ASP A 537 -6.34 -32.96 43.38
N TYR A 538 -5.05 -32.61 43.29
CA TYR A 538 -4.06 -32.85 44.34
C TYR A 538 -3.82 -31.63 45.25
N SER A 539 -3.25 -31.89 46.44
CA SER A 539 -2.92 -30.85 47.43
C SER A 539 -1.45 -30.91 47.78
N PRO A 540 -0.74 -29.78 48.02
CA PRO A 540 0.71 -29.79 48.13
C PRO A 540 1.22 -30.74 49.21
N VAL A 541 2.05 -31.73 48.86
CA VAL A 541 2.56 -32.72 49.81
C VAL A 541 3.95 -32.34 50.27
N PHE A 542 4.10 -31.93 51.54
CA PHE A 542 5.41 -31.66 52.13
C PHE A 542 6.29 -32.92 52.13
N SER A 543 7.55 -32.79 51.67
CA SER A 543 8.51 -33.90 51.66
C SER A 543 8.88 -34.43 53.06
N LYS A 544 8.50 -33.69 54.12
CA LYS A 544 8.63 -34.09 55.54
C LYS A 544 7.46 -33.52 56.37
N THR A 545 6.97 -34.33 57.32
CA THR A 545 5.99 -33.92 58.35
C THR A 545 6.61 -33.08 59.47
N LEU A 546 7.94 -33.08 59.58
CA LEU A 546 8.70 -32.28 60.53
C LEU A 546 10.02 -31.83 59.91
N TYR A 547 10.23 -30.53 59.84
CA TYR A 547 11.51 -29.92 59.49
C TYR A 547 12.27 -29.50 60.74
N ARG A 548 13.59 -29.41 60.65
CA ARG A 548 14.45 -28.83 61.69
C ARG A 548 15.40 -27.81 61.08
N GLY A 549 15.75 -26.82 61.89
CA GLY A 549 16.59 -25.69 61.52
C GLY A 549 17.37 -25.18 62.72
N MET A 550 18.50 -24.54 62.47
CA MET A 550 19.37 -23.98 63.49
C MET A 550 19.70 -22.52 63.15
N VAL A 551 19.68 -21.65 64.16
CA VAL A 551 19.86 -20.21 63.99
C VAL A 551 20.85 -19.66 65.02
N ALA A 552 21.67 -18.69 64.63
CA ALA A 552 22.56 -17.99 65.56
C ALA A 552 21.74 -17.02 66.44
N PRO A 553 22.09 -16.81 67.72
CA PRO A 553 21.31 -15.97 68.64
C PRO A 553 21.34 -14.48 68.24
N ASP A 554 22.30 -14.08 67.40
CA ASP A 554 22.51 -12.75 66.83
C ASP A 554 22.11 -12.65 65.34
N ALA A 555 21.37 -13.63 64.81
CA ALA A 555 21.02 -13.72 63.39
C ALA A 555 20.26 -12.48 62.89
N VAL A 556 20.82 -11.80 61.90
CA VAL A 556 20.21 -10.61 61.27
C VAL A 556 18.99 -11.00 60.43
N LYS A 557 18.03 -10.09 60.29
CA LYS A 557 16.87 -10.24 59.41
C LYS A 557 17.28 -10.74 58.01
N GLY A 558 16.56 -11.75 57.51
CA GLY A 558 16.85 -12.41 56.24
C GLY A 558 17.85 -13.57 56.35
N THR A 559 18.35 -13.91 57.55
CA THR A 559 19.10 -15.16 57.77
C THR A 559 18.19 -16.35 57.53
N VAL A 560 18.58 -17.21 56.58
CA VAL A 560 17.91 -18.46 56.20
C VAL A 560 18.30 -19.57 57.16
N ILE A 561 17.31 -20.33 57.63
CA ILE A 561 17.44 -21.29 58.72
C ILE A 561 17.30 -22.73 58.21
N THR A 562 16.35 -22.96 57.31
CA THR A 562 16.07 -24.24 56.66
C THR A 562 15.18 -23.99 55.44
N THR A 563 15.02 -24.97 54.56
CA THR A 563 14.09 -24.90 53.43
C THR A 563 13.05 -25.99 53.58
N VAL A 564 11.77 -25.60 53.57
CA VAL A 564 10.66 -26.55 53.39
C VAL A 564 10.43 -26.77 51.91
N SER A 565 10.05 -27.99 51.52
CA SER A 565 9.52 -28.27 50.18
C SER A 565 8.22 -29.05 50.28
N ALA A 566 7.24 -28.64 49.50
CA ALA A 566 6.10 -29.44 49.13
C ALA A 566 6.05 -29.56 47.61
N GLU A 567 5.69 -30.74 47.14
CA GLU A 567 5.50 -31.07 45.74
C GLU A 567 4.00 -31.31 45.53
N ASP A 568 3.43 -30.74 44.46
CA ASP A 568 2.10 -31.11 44.03
C ASP A 568 2.15 -32.21 42.96
N GLN A 569 1.05 -32.94 42.80
CA GLN A 569 0.93 -34.01 41.79
C GLN A 569 0.06 -33.58 40.59
N ASP A 570 -0.56 -32.40 40.65
CA ASP A 570 -1.21 -31.75 39.50
C ASP A 570 -0.23 -31.53 38.32
N PRO A 571 -0.71 -31.49 37.06
CA PRO A 571 0.15 -31.43 35.87
C PRO A 571 1.14 -30.25 35.86
N PRO A 572 2.45 -30.48 35.65
CA PRO A 572 3.49 -29.48 35.90
C PRO A 572 3.44 -28.31 34.91
N GLY A 573 3.33 -27.09 35.46
CA GLY A 573 3.21 -25.85 34.71
C GLY A 573 1.81 -25.22 34.76
N THR A 574 0.80 -25.96 35.26
CA THR A 574 -0.50 -25.41 35.64
C THR A 574 -0.38 -24.49 36.88
N PRO A 575 -1.35 -23.57 37.12
CA PRO A 575 -1.45 -22.85 38.39
C PRO A 575 -1.63 -23.78 39.60
N ALA A 576 -2.32 -24.91 39.39
CA ALA A 576 -2.58 -25.93 40.39
C ALA A 576 -1.29 -26.63 40.85
N SER A 577 -0.38 -26.98 39.92
CA SER A 577 0.97 -27.47 40.25
C SER A 577 1.90 -26.46 40.96
N ARG A 578 1.51 -25.18 41.08
CA ARG A 578 2.38 -24.08 41.54
C ARG A 578 2.26 -23.83 43.04
N VAL A 579 2.98 -24.65 43.82
CA VAL A 579 3.08 -24.52 45.27
C VAL A 579 3.71 -23.18 45.71
N ARG A 580 3.05 -22.54 46.69
CA ARG A 580 3.53 -21.40 47.48
C ARG A 580 3.51 -21.71 48.98
N TYR A 581 4.20 -20.89 49.77
CA TYR A 581 4.34 -21.05 51.21
C TYR A 581 3.90 -19.80 51.98
N LYS A 582 3.28 -20.00 53.16
CA LYS A 582 2.98 -18.95 54.15
C LYS A 582 3.02 -19.51 55.57
N VAL A 583 3.31 -18.66 56.56
CA VAL A 583 3.26 -19.08 57.98
C VAL A 583 1.83 -19.08 58.52
N ASP A 584 1.49 -20.06 59.36
CA ASP A 584 0.25 -20.02 60.14
C ASP A 584 0.43 -19.09 61.35
N VAL A 585 -0.11 -17.88 61.24
CA VAL A 585 -0.06 -16.84 62.26
C VAL A 585 -1.00 -17.12 63.44
N VAL A 586 -1.97 -18.05 63.29
CA VAL A 586 -3.00 -18.35 64.30
C VAL A 586 -2.49 -19.38 65.31
N GLN A 587 -1.82 -20.45 64.84
CA GLN A 587 -1.36 -21.54 65.72
C GLN A 587 -0.19 -21.14 66.64
N PHE A 588 0.81 -20.42 66.11
CA PHE A 588 1.99 -20.00 66.88
C PHE A 588 2.37 -18.52 66.62
N PRO A 589 1.58 -17.55 67.14
CA PRO A 589 1.75 -16.13 66.82
C PRO A 589 3.14 -15.57 67.15
N TYR A 590 3.77 -16.00 68.24
CA TYR A 590 5.12 -15.54 68.61
C TYR A 590 6.16 -15.98 67.58
N SER A 591 6.18 -17.27 67.22
CA SER A 591 7.05 -17.81 66.17
C SER A 591 6.85 -17.12 64.83
N ALA A 592 5.60 -16.88 64.41
CA ALA A 592 5.26 -16.19 63.16
C ALA A 592 5.52 -14.66 63.17
N SER A 593 5.85 -14.09 64.34
CA SER A 593 6.36 -12.72 64.44
C SER A 593 7.88 -12.63 64.25
N ILE A 594 8.61 -13.67 64.64
CA ILE A 594 10.08 -13.75 64.58
C ILE A 594 10.57 -14.37 63.26
N PHE A 595 9.86 -15.36 62.75
CA PHE A 595 10.20 -16.13 61.57
C PHE A 595 9.11 -16.00 60.49
N ASP A 596 9.54 -16.05 59.24
CA ASP A 596 8.69 -15.97 58.05
C ASP A 596 9.12 -17.06 57.05
N VAL A 597 8.37 -17.25 55.97
CA VAL A 597 8.77 -18.12 54.87
C VAL A 597 8.72 -17.38 53.54
N GLU A 598 9.77 -17.52 52.73
CA GLU A 598 9.79 -16.97 51.38
C GLU A 598 8.77 -17.72 50.49
N GLU A 599 7.78 -16.97 50.00
CA GLU A 599 6.56 -17.45 49.37
C GLU A 599 6.78 -18.48 48.24
N THR A 600 7.81 -18.30 47.41
CA THR A 600 8.08 -19.14 46.23
C THR A 600 9.27 -20.10 46.39
N SER A 601 10.10 -19.91 47.42
CA SER A 601 11.35 -20.67 47.58
C SER A 601 11.32 -21.67 48.74
N GLY A 602 10.32 -21.58 49.62
CA GLY A 602 10.21 -22.40 50.83
C GLY A 602 11.29 -22.12 51.89
N ARG A 603 12.12 -21.08 51.70
CA ARG A 603 13.21 -20.73 52.62
C ARG A 603 12.62 -20.07 53.87
N VAL A 604 12.76 -20.74 55.01
CA VAL A 604 12.35 -20.23 56.31
C VAL A 604 13.42 -19.26 56.80
N VAL A 605 13.01 -18.02 57.05
CA VAL A 605 13.90 -16.88 57.31
C VAL A 605 13.56 -16.17 58.62
N THR A 606 14.56 -15.49 59.19
CA THR A 606 14.36 -14.52 60.27
C THR A 606 13.67 -13.25 59.73
N ARG A 607 12.50 -12.93 60.29
CA ARG A 607 11.68 -11.76 59.93
C ARG A 607 12.20 -10.46 60.56
N VAL A 608 12.86 -10.61 61.71
CA VAL A 608 13.50 -9.58 62.55
C VAL A 608 14.94 -9.99 62.83
N ASN A 609 15.75 -9.10 63.44
CA ASN A 609 17.02 -9.54 64.04
C ASN A 609 16.72 -10.37 65.28
N LEU A 610 17.31 -11.55 65.40
CA LEU A 610 17.14 -12.41 66.57
C LEU A 610 17.95 -11.86 67.75
N ASN A 611 17.40 -12.04 68.96
CA ASN A 611 18.05 -11.75 70.24
C ASN A 611 17.38 -12.64 71.31
N GLU A 612 17.59 -13.96 71.19
CA GLU A 612 16.91 -15.00 71.95
C GLU A 612 17.91 -15.90 72.67
N GLU A 613 17.49 -16.52 73.79
CA GLU A 613 18.42 -17.29 74.63
C GLU A 613 18.97 -18.53 73.91
N PRO A 614 20.29 -18.82 74.00
CA PRO A 614 20.87 -20.01 73.39
C PRO A 614 20.23 -21.31 73.89
N SER A 615 19.98 -22.25 72.97
CA SER A 615 19.25 -23.52 73.17
C SER A 615 17.72 -23.40 73.22
N THR A 616 17.14 -22.21 73.01
CA THR A 616 15.68 -22.03 72.84
C THR A 616 15.17 -22.78 71.60
N VAL A 617 13.97 -23.38 71.67
CA VAL A 617 13.33 -24.10 70.56
C VAL A 617 11.96 -23.51 70.24
N PHE A 618 11.80 -23.02 69.00
CA PHE A 618 10.55 -22.52 68.46
C PHE A 618 9.86 -23.57 67.60
N LYS A 619 8.53 -23.50 67.56
CA LYS A 619 7.70 -24.25 66.60
C LYS A 619 6.98 -23.27 65.70
N LEU A 620 7.19 -23.40 64.40
CA LEU A 620 6.52 -22.63 63.35
C LEU A 620 5.71 -23.61 62.50
N VAL A 621 4.42 -23.32 62.27
CA VAL A 621 3.62 -24.08 61.30
C VAL A 621 3.67 -23.33 59.96
N VAL A 622 3.99 -24.06 58.90
CA VAL A 622 4.06 -23.54 57.53
C VAL A 622 2.98 -24.23 56.71
N ILE A 623 2.20 -23.42 56.01
CA ILE A 623 1.17 -23.82 55.07
C ILE A 623 1.79 -23.82 53.67
N ALA A 624 1.73 -24.95 52.98
CA ALA A 624 1.92 -25.00 51.52
C ALA A 624 0.53 -24.92 50.88
N TYR A 625 0.38 -24.09 49.85
CA TYR A 625 -0.86 -23.90 49.13
C TYR A 625 -0.55 -23.62 47.65
N ASP A 626 -1.35 -24.16 46.76
CA ASP A 626 -1.26 -23.94 45.31
C ASP A 626 -1.90 -22.61 44.87
N ASP A 627 -1.80 -22.30 43.58
CA ASP A 627 -2.62 -21.29 42.91
C ASP A 627 -3.75 -21.95 42.07
N GLY A 628 -4.23 -23.12 42.49
CA GLY A 628 -5.31 -23.87 41.85
C GLY A 628 -6.69 -23.24 42.05
N ASP A 629 -7.69 -23.82 41.38
CA ASP A 629 -9.09 -23.43 41.51
C ASP A 629 -9.94 -24.70 41.64
N PRO A 630 -10.44 -25.03 42.85
CA PRO A 630 -10.25 -24.33 44.13
C PRO A 630 -8.81 -24.49 44.68
N VAL A 631 -8.33 -23.47 45.40
CA VAL A 631 -7.02 -23.54 46.09
C VAL A 631 -7.02 -24.64 47.15
N LYS A 632 -6.10 -25.60 47.06
CA LYS A 632 -5.83 -26.55 48.14
C LYS A 632 -4.63 -26.11 48.97
N PHE A 633 -4.46 -26.79 50.11
CA PHE A 633 -3.36 -26.53 51.02
C PHE A 633 -3.11 -27.68 51.99
N ASN A 634 -1.91 -27.70 52.54
CA ASN A 634 -1.44 -28.65 53.52
C ASN A 634 -0.52 -27.94 54.53
N THR A 635 -0.18 -28.59 55.65
CA THR A 635 0.64 -27.96 56.72
C THR A 635 1.75 -28.87 57.23
N THR A 636 2.88 -28.26 57.61
CA THR A 636 4.01 -28.93 58.27
C THR A 636 4.55 -28.12 59.45
N THR A 637 5.29 -28.75 60.35
CA THR A 637 5.92 -28.08 61.50
C THR A 637 7.43 -27.93 61.30
N VAL A 638 7.97 -26.78 61.71
CA VAL A 638 9.40 -26.45 61.67
C VAL A 638 9.95 -26.25 63.09
N GLU A 639 10.80 -27.20 63.49
CA GLU A 639 11.73 -27.29 64.61
C GLU A 639 12.90 -26.27 64.61
N ILE A 640 12.78 -25.03 65.07
CA ILE A 640 13.89 -24.05 65.01
C ILE A 640 14.63 -23.97 66.36
N THR A 641 15.92 -24.28 66.39
CA THR A 641 16.76 -24.22 67.61
C THR A 641 17.81 -23.11 67.55
N VAL A 642 17.90 -22.30 68.61
CA VAL A 642 18.94 -21.27 68.76
C VAL A 642 20.26 -21.91 69.22
N LEU A 643 21.37 -21.62 68.56
CA LEU A 643 22.68 -22.22 68.88
C LEU A 643 23.48 -21.42 69.93
N GLN A 644 24.49 -22.09 70.52
CA GLN A 644 25.45 -21.47 71.42
C GLN A 644 26.59 -20.81 70.62
N PRO A 645 26.97 -19.54 70.90
CA PRO A 645 27.99 -18.81 70.13
C PRO A 645 29.35 -19.50 70.02
N SER A 646 29.72 -20.32 71.02
CA SER A 646 31.00 -21.05 71.10
C SER A 646 31.18 -22.15 70.03
N VAL A 647 30.13 -22.50 69.29
CA VAL A 647 30.12 -23.59 68.29
C VAL A 647 30.32 -23.07 66.85
N ILE A 648 30.20 -21.76 66.65
CA ILE A 648 30.26 -21.08 65.34
C ILE A 648 31.72 -20.71 65.03
N PRO A 649 32.27 -21.06 63.85
CA PRO A 649 33.63 -20.64 63.47
C PRO A 649 33.76 -19.12 63.28
N ARG A 650 34.98 -18.60 63.43
CA ARG A 650 35.33 -17.21 63.15
C ARG A 650 36.53 -17.09 62.21
N PHE A 651 36.40 -16.31 61.14
CA PHE A 651 37.52 -16.00 60.23
C PHE A 651 38.64 -15.18 60.90
N THR A 652 39.85 -15.25 60.35
CA THR A 652 41.00 -14.44 60.79
C THR A 652 40.93 -13.01 60.26
N GLN A 653 40.27 -12.79 59.11
CA GLN A 653 40.03 -11.47 58.50
C GLN A 653 38.62 -11.45 57.89
N ASP A 654 37.93 -10.32 57.99
CA ASP A 654 36.58 -10.14 57.44
C ASP A 654 36.61 -9.86 55.92
N GLU A 655 37.71 -9.28 55.42
CA GLU A 655 38.01 -9.10 53.98
C GLU A 655 39.45 -9.51 53.65
N TYR A 656 39.65 -10.14 52.47
CA TYR A 656 40.95 -10.50 51.89
C TYR A 656 41.14 -9.82 50.52
N ARG A 657 42.35 -9.33 50.22
CA ARG A 657 42.71 -8.64 48.95
C ARG A 657 44.06 -9.14 48.39
N PRO A 658 44.08 -10.24 47.61
CA PRO A 658 45.25 -10.69 46.84
C PRO A 658 45.72 -9.68 45.77
N PRO A 659 46.96 -9.86 45.24
CA PRO A 659 47.44 -9.11 44.07
C PRO A 659 46.62 -9.39 42.79
N PRO A 660 46.65 -8.49 41.80
CA PRO A 660 46.00 -8.71 40.50
C PRO A 660 46.53 -9.94 39.76
N VAL A 661 45.64 -10.61 39.03
CA VAL A 661 45.90 -11.82 38.25
C VAL A 661 45.92 -11.47 36.76
N SER A 662 46.95 -11.92 36.04
CA SER A 662 47.01 -11.79 34.57
C SER A 662 45.83 -12.51 33.92
N GLU A 663 45.21 -11.93 32.91
CA GLU A 663 44.10 -12.60 32.22
C GLU A 663 44.54 -13.92 31.55
N SER A 664 45.76 -13.91 31.01
CA SER A 664 46.49 -15.06 30.45
C SER A 664 46.89 -16.12 31.48
N ALA A 665 46.49 -16.01 32.76
CA ALA A 665 46.86 -16.96 33.81
C ALA A 665 46.29 -18.38 33.55
N PRO A 666 47.12 -19.43 33.64
CA PRO A 666 46.68 -20.79 33.39
C PRO A 666 45.76 -21.31 34.52
N LYS A 667 44.84 -22.21 34.15
CA LYS A 667 43.97 -22.93 35.08
C LYS A 667 44.80 -23.64 36.16
N GLY A 668 44.42 -23.49 37.42
CA GLY A 668 45.14 -23.98 38.59
C GLY A 668 45.99 -22.94 39.31
N THR A 669 46.19 -21.75 38.72
CA THR A 669 46.93 -20.63 39.37
C THR A 669 46.32 -20.30 40.73
N VAL A 670 47.12 -20.32 41.80
CA VAL A 670 46.68 -20.00 43.17
C VAL A 670 46.58 -18.49 43.34
N VAL A 671 45.46 -18.02 43.91
CA VAL A 671 45.17 -16.59 44.09
C VAL A 671 45.34 -16.16 45.55
N THR A 672 44.76 -16.91 46.51
CA THR A 672 44.88 -16.59 47.95
C THR A 672 44.52 -17.79 48.84
N VAL A 673 44.60 -17.63 50.17
CA VAL A 673 44.21 -18.61 51.18
C VAL A 673 43.45 -17.93 52.32
N VAL A 674 42.26 -18.44 52.65
CA VAL A 674 41.45 -17.94 53.79
C VAL A 674 41.50 -18.88 54.99
N MET A 675 41.31 -18.37 56.21
CA MET A 675 41.45 -19.15 57.45
C MET A 675 40.42 -18.76 58.52
N ALA A 676 39.92 -19.75 59.25
CA ALA A 676 39.01 -19.59 60.40
C ALA A 676 39.38 -20.52 61.57
N ALA A 677 38.82 -20.23 62.75
CA ALA A 677 39.03 -20.99 63.99
C ALA A 677 37.70 -21.26 64.74
N ALA A 678 37.62 -22.40 65.44
CA ALA A 678 36.45 -22.86 66.18
C ALA A 678 36.88 -23.76 67.36
N LEU A 679 36.10 -23.81 68.44
CA LEU A 679 36.48 -24.54 69.66
C LEU A 679 36.08 -26.02 69.55
N ASN A 680 37.05 -26.94 69.55
CA ASN A 680 36.87 -28.39 69.44
C ASN A 680 36.07 -28.87 68.20
N GLN A 681 36.07 -28.11 67.11
CA GLN A 681 35.36 -28.43 65.87
C GLN A 681 36.31 -28.46 64.67
N THR A 682 36.06 -29.36 63.72
CA THR A 682 36.70 -29.33 62.39
C THR A 682 35.95 -28.36 61.49
N ILE A 683 36.66 -27.50 60.77
CA ILE A 683 36.08 -26.47 59.88
C ILE A 683 36.06 -26.96 58.43
N VAL A 684 35.02 -26.57 57.69
CA VAL A 684 34.88 -26.78 56.25
C VAL A 684 34.62 -25.44 55.55
N TYR A 685 35.40 -25.13 54.51
CA TYR A 685 35.26 -23.88 53.74
C TYR A 685 34.42 -24.07 52.47
N SER A 686 33.64 -23.06 52.09
CA SER A 686 32.94 -23.01 50.79
C SER A 686 32.76 -21.58 50.28
N ILE A 687 32.85 -21.36 48.97
CA ILE A 687 32.40 -20.12 48.32
C ILE A 687 30.86 -20.17 48.26
N VAL A 688 30.19 -19.05 48.58
CA VAL A 688 28.72 -18.94 48.63
C VAL A 688 28.13 -17.94 47.64
N SER A 689 28.91 -16.98 47.14
CA SER A 689 28.53 -16.08 46.03
C SER A 689 29.76 -15.40 45.42
N GLY A 690 29.59 -14.69 44.31
CA GLY A 690 30.64 -13.96 43.58
C GLY A 690 31.43 -14.81 42.59
N ASN A 691 30.97 -16.04 42.33
CA ASN A 691 31.61 -17.03 41.48
C ASN A 691 30.58 -17.71 40.57
N GLU A 692 29.62 -16.93 40.07
CA GLU A 692 28.45 -17.39 39.34
C GLU A 692 28.84 -18.07 38.01
N GLU A 693 29.87 -17.55 37.33
CA GLU A 693 30.47 -18.20 36.16
C GLU A 693 31.46 -19.32 36.52
N ASP A 694 31.62 -19.71 37.79
CA ASP A 694 32.50 -20.80 38.24
C ASP A 694 33.97 -20.61 37.78
N MET A 695 34.47 -19.38 37.97
CA MET A 695 35.80 -18.93 37.53
C MET A 695 36.92 -19.31 38.50
N PHE A 696 36.58 -19.48 39.78
CA PHE A 696 37.51 -19.86 40.86
C PHE A 696 37.04 -21.14 41.58
N ALA A 697 37.95 -21.81 42.27
CA ALA A 697 37.68 -22.97 43.11
C ALA A 697 38.34 -22.82 44.49
N ILE A 698 37.66 -23.27 45.55
CA ILE A 698 38.21 -23.29 46.92
C ILE A 698 38.43 -24.73 47.41
N ASN A 699 39.56 -24.98 48.09
CA ASN A 699 39.79 -26.23 48.80
C ASN A 699 39.03 -26.23 50.15
N ASN A 700 38.07 -27.15 50.29
CA ASN A 700 37.17 -27.20 51.45
C ASN A 700 37.83 -27.54 52.80
N LYS A 701 39.10 -27.99 52.81
CA LYS A 701 39.87 -28.26 54.04
C LYS A 701 40.98 -27.23 54.31
N THR A 702 41.57 -26.63 53.27
CA THR A 702 42.74 -25.75 53.41
C THR A 702 42.46 -24.27 53.11
N GLY A 703 41.28 -23.92 52.61
CA GLY A 703 40.91 -22.53 52.33
C GLY A 703 41.63 -21.88 51.14
N VAL A 704 42.44 -22.65 50.39
CA VAL A 704 43.16 -22.18 49.20
C VAL A 704 42.18 -21.92 48.06
N ILE A 705 42.27 -20.74 47.43
CA ILE A 705 41.46 -20.32 46.27
C ILE A 705 42.36 -20.27 45.03
N SER A 706 41.91 -20.86 43.92
CA SER A 706 42.63 -20.90 42.64
C SER A 706 41.74 -20.67 41.41
N VAL A 707 42.36 -20.24 40.31
CA VAL A 707 41.74 -20.03 39.00
C VAL A 707 41.28 -21.36 38.39
N LYS A 708 40.04 -21.42 37.91
CA LYS A 708 39.40 -22.62 37.34
C LYS A 708 39.16 -22.50 35.83
N LYS A 709 38.89 -21.28 35.34
CA LYS A 709 38.62 -20.92 33.94
C LYS A 709 39.58 -19.78 33.51
N PRO A 710 39.89 -19.61 32.20
CA PRO A 710 40.68 -18.46 31.76
C PRO A 710 39.97 -17.15 32.13
N LEU A 711 40.75 -16.09 32.30
CA LEU A 711 40.26 -14.73 32.57
C LEU A 711 40.34 -13.91 31.28
N ASP A 712 39.69 -12.75 31.27
CA ASP A 712 39.38 -11.92 30.10
C ASP A 712 39.10 -10.50 30.63
N TYR A 713 40.00 -9.54 30.34
CA TYR A 713 39.95 -8.19 30.90
C TYR A 713 38.84 -7.34 30.28
N GLU A 714 38.66 -7.44 28.96
CA GLU A 714 37.62 -6.74 28.18
C GLU A 714 36.21 -7.12 28.65
N LYS A 715 36.04 -8.34 29.18
CA LYS A 715 34.78 -8.82 29.75
C LYS A 715 34.65 -8.53 31.26
N VAL A 716 35.63 -8.90 32.10
CA VAL A 716 35.49 -8.80 33.58
C VAL A 716 36.80 -8.44 34.28
N THR A 717 36.91 -7.19 34.71
CA THR A 717 38.12 -6.64 35.36
C THR A 717 38.29 -7.00 36.85
N SER A 718 37.23 -7.45 37.56
CA SER A 718 37.33 -7.82 38.99
C SER A 718 36.16 -8.68 39.51
N TYR A 719 36.36 -9.35 40.66
CA TYR A 719 35.42 -10.27 41.32
C TYR A 719 35.38 -10.05 42.86
N GLU A 720 34.19 -10.10 43.49
CA GLU A 720 34.02 -10.14 44.96
C GLU A 720 33.45 -11.50 45.40
N LEU A 721 34.31 -12.44 45.79
CA LEU A 721 33.88 -13.74 46.33
C LEU A 721 33.40 -13.59 47.79
N ARG A 722 32.37 -14.33 48.18
CA ARG A 722 32.03 -14.55 49.59
C ARG A 722 32.32 -15.99 49.99
N VAL A 723 32.95 -16.17 51.15
CA VAL A 723 33.36 -17.48 51.66
C VAL A 723 32.78 -17.72 53.05
N GLN A 724 32.24 -18.92 53.28
CA GLN A 724 31.69 -19.38 54.56
C GLN A 724 32.59 -20.48 55.16
N ALA A 725 32.68 -20.52 56.49
CA ALA A 725 33.41 -21.52 57.27
C ALA A 725 32.47 -22.20 58.28
N ASP A 726 32.10 -23.46 58.05
CA ASP A 726 31.13 -24.18 58.90
C ASP A 726 31.79 -25.31 59.72
N SER A 727 31.27 -25.56 60.93
CA SER A 727 31.67 -26.68 61.77
C SER A 727 31.17 -28.02 61.19
N LEU A 728 32.01 -29.06 61.18
CA LEU A 728 31.73 -30.35 60.55
C LEU A 728 30.45 -31.04 61.06
N GLN A 729 30.00 -30.76 62.29
CA GLN A 729 28.69 -31.23 62.78
C GLN A 729 27.52 -30.58 62.02
N VAL A 730 27.57 -29.26 61.79
CA VAL A 730 26.55 -28.49 61.05
C VAL A 730 26.47 -28.99 59.60
N VAL A 731 27.63 -29.16 58.95
CA VAL A 731 27.74 -29.71 57.59
C VAL A 731 27.19 -31.14 57.50
N ARG A 732 27.46 -32.01 58.50
CA ARG A 732 26.92 -33.39 58.53
C ARG A 732 25.40 -33.46 58.73
N SER A 733 24.78 -32.42 59.27
CA SER A 733 23.31 -32.31 59.37
C SER A 733 22.66 -31.71 58.11
N ASN A 734 23.43 -31.38 57.07
CA ASN A 734 23.00 -30.59 55.90
C ASN A 734 22.34 -29.23 56.28
N LEU A 735 22.62 -28.73 57.48
CA LEU A 735 22.24 -27.39 57.91
C LEU A 735 23.36 -26.42 57.54
N ARG A 736 23.02 -25.15 57.35
CA ARG A 736 23.98 -24.04 57.35
C ARG A 736 23.52 -23.04 58.40
N VAL A 737 24.47 -22.40 59.06
CA VAL A 737 24.18 -21.39 60.09
C VAL A 737 24.91 -20.11 59.67
N PRO A 738 24.30 -19.25 58.83
CA PRO A 738 24.91 -17.98 58.47
C PRO A 738 24.97 -17.08 59.71
N SER A 739 26.17 -16.62 60.04
CA SER A 739 26.44 -15.62 61.07
C SER A 739 27.46 -14.62 60.55
N LYS A 740 27.54 -13.45 61.20
CA LYS A 740 28.54 -12.44 60.89
C LYS A 740 29.97 -12.93 61.16
N SER A 741 30.18 -13.89 62.07
CA SER A 741 31.52 -14.40 62.38
C SER A 741 32.07 -15.40 61.37
N ASN A 742 31.21 -16.20 60.73
CA ASN A 742 31.59 -17.34 59.90
C ASN A 742 31.53 -17.07 58.40
N THR A 743 31.49 -15.81 57.99
CA THR A 743 31.51 -15.37 56.59
C THR A 743 32.55 -14.26 56.37
N ALA A 744 33.23 -14.26 55.21
CA ALA A 744 34.26 -13.29 54.84
C ALA A 744 34.25 -13.00 53.32
N LYS A 745 34.83 -11.86 52.91
CA LYS A 745 34.96 -11.44 51.49
C LYS A 745 36.35 -11.66 50.92
N VAL A 746 36.46 -11.86 49.60
CA VAL A 746 37.73 -11.89 48.85
C VAL A 746 37.59 -11.08 47.57
N PHE A 747 38.42 -10.07 47.36
CA PHE A 747 38.43 -9.26 46.13
C PHE A 747 39.59 -9.68 45.21
N ILE A 748 39.31 -9.91 43.93
CA ILE A 748 40.30 -10.35 42.93
C ILE A 748 40.24 -9.39 41.74
N GLU A 749 41.38 -8.87 41.31
CA GLU A 749 41.52 -7.92 40.19
C GLU A 749 42.20 -8.62 39.01
N VAL A 750 41.85 -8.23 37.77
CA VAL A 750 42.40 -8.78 36.52
C VAL A 750 43.30 -7.75 35.84
N LYS A 751 44.35 -8.20 35.13
CA LYS A 751 45.33 -7.35 34.43
C LYS A 751 45.34 -7.58 32.90
N ASP A 752 45.10 -6.47 32.20
CA ASP A 752 45.25 -6.10 30.77
C ASP A 752 46.62 -6.45 30.13
N GLU A 753 46.61 -6.98 28.90
CA GLU A 753 47.74 -7.19 27.98
C GLU A 753 47.39 -6.77 26.52
N ASN A 754 48.39 -6.61 25.64
CA ASN A 754 48.18 -6.25 24.22
C ASN A 754 47.75 -7.48 23.39
N ASP A 755 46.52 -7.49 22.87
CA ASP A 755 45.99 -8.58 22.01
C ASP A 755 45.12 -8.11 20.82
N HIS A 756 44.66 -6.85 20.78
CA HIS A 756 44.03 -6.23 19.61
C HIS A 756 44.99 -5.36 18.79
N ALA A 757 44.54 -4.99 17.57
CA ALA A 757 45.34 -4.29 16.58
C ALA A 757 44.56 -3.12 15.94
N PRO A 758 45.23 -2.03 15.54
CA PRO A 758 44.55 -0.79 15.21
C PRO A 758 43.90 -0.78 13.84
N VAL A 759 42.74 -0.15 13.71
CA VAL A 759 41.89 -0.18 12.50
C VAL A 759 41.68 1.21 11.91
N PHE A 760 41.99 1.39 10.62
CA PHE A 760 41.75 2.65 9.90
C PHE A 760 40.27 2.92 9.61
N THR A 761 39.86 4.18 9.80
CA THR A 761 38.48 4.67 9.57
C THR A 761 38.02 4.69 8.10
N LYS A 762 38.94 4.81 7.14
CA LYS A 762 38.68 4.67 5.69
C LYS A 762 39.76 3.81 5.04
N LYS A 763 39.38 2.99 4.04
CA LYS A 763 40.32 2.14 3.26
C LYS A 763 41.10 2.90 2.19
N LEU A 764 40.50 3.95 1.64
CA LEU A 764 41.08 4.88 0.68
C LEU A 764 40.78 6.31 1.14
N TYR A 765 41.79 7.18 1.13
CA TYR A 765 41.64 8.63 1.30
C TYR A 765 41.94 9.34 -0.03
N ILE A 766 41.13 10.33 -0.38
CA ILE A 766 41.29 11.14 -1.59
C ILE A 766 41.44 12.61 -1.17
N GLY A 767 42.34 13.34 -1.82
CA GLY A 767 42.49 14.78 -1.72
C GLY A 767 43.17 15.36 -2.95
N GLY A 768 43.47 16.65 -2.95
CA GLY A 768 44.20 17.27 -4.05
C GLY A 768 45.11 18.40 -3.61
N VAL A 769 45.77 19.01 -4.58
CA VAL A 769 46.74 20.09 -4.36
C VAL A 769 46.79 21.01 -5.59
N SER A 770 46.75 22.33 -5.37
CA SER A 770 46.96 23.32 -6.43
C SER A 770 48.40 23.32 -6.97
N GLU A 771 48.58 23.57 -8.28
CA GLU A 771 49.89 23.78 -8.90
C GLU A 771 50.72 24.90 -8.24
N ASP A 772 50.05 25.90 -7.65
CA ASP A 772 50.66 27.03 -6.94
C ASP A 772 50.81 26.81 -5.42
N ALA A 773 50.44 25.63 -4.90
CA ALA A 773 50.58 25.28 -3.50
C ALA A 773 52.06 25.32 -3.06
N LYS A 774 52.30 25.89 -1.87
CA LYS A 774 53.65 26.00 -1.27
C LYS A 774 54.06 24.67 -0.65
N MET A 775 55.36 24.45 -0.49
CA MET A 775 55.88 23.38 0.37
C MET A 775 55.31 23.47 1.79
N PHE A 776 55.13 22.32 2.45
CA PHE A 776 54.47 22.13 3.75
C PHE A 776 52.99 22.58 3.86
N SER A 777 52.30 22.80 2.74
CA SER A 777 50.84 22.95 2.73
C SER A 777 50.17 21.64 3.15
N SER A 778 49.13 21.72 3.99
CA SER A 778 48.30 20.58 4.39
C SER A 778 47.49 20.04 3.21
N VAL A 779 47.36 18.72 3.11
CA VAL A 779 46.64 18.03 2.00
C VAL A 779 45.40 17.31 2.53
N LEU A 780 45.59 16.33 3.43
CA LEU A 780 44.50 15.59 4.10
C LEU A 780 44.99 14.94 5.39
N LYS A 781 44.08 14.45 6.23
CA LYS A 781 44.38 13.77 7.50
C LYS A 781 43.79 12.35 7.51
N VAL A 782 44.54 11.38 8.04
CA VAL A 782 44.09 9.99 8.23
C VAL A 782 43.92 9.65 9.72
N LYS A 783 43.09 8.64 10.03
CA LYS A 783 42.82 8.18 11.41
C LYS A 783 42.61 6.66 11.50
N ALA A 784 43.18 6.07 12.55
CA ALA A 784 42.92 4.72 13.04
C ALA A 784 42.60 4.73 14.55
N ASP A 785 42.00 3.65 15.04
CA ASP A 785 41.52 3.44 16.42
C ASP A 785 41.79 2.00 16.89
N ASP A 786 41.88 1.77 18.20
CA ASP A 786 42.15 0.46 18.81
C ASP A 786 41.17 0.13 19.95
N LYS A 787 41.22 -1.10 20.48
CA LYS A 787 40.44 -1.52 21.67
C LYS A 787 41.24 -1.49 22.97
N ASP A 788 42.49 -1.94 22.94
CA ASP A 788 43.28 -2.19 24.14
C ASP A 788 43.58 -0.86 24.87
N THR A 789 43.71 -0.91 26.19
CA THR A 789 43.70 0.31 27.02
C THR A 789 45.11 0.92 27.21
N GLY A 790 45.16 2.24 27.37
CA GLY A 790 46.40 2.95 27.69
C GLY A 790 47.42 2.96 26.55
N ASN A 791 48.63 2.43 26.78
CA ASN A 791 49.72 2.46 25.79
C ASN A 791 49.40 1.61 24.55
N TYR A 792 48.63 0.54 24.70
CA TYR A 792 48.23 -0.33 23.61
C TYR A 792 47.21 0.34 22.66
N SER A 793 46.63 1.49 23.04
CA SER A 793 45.85 2.39 22.16
C SER A 793 46.69 3.50 21.49
N ALA A 794 48.01 3.59 21.73
CA ALA A 794 48.82 4.74 21.32
C ALA A 794 49.42 4.64 19.91
N MET A 795 48.81 5.33 18.94
CA MET A 795 49.13 5.21 17.51
C MET A 795 50.37 5.99 17.03
N GLN A 796 51.14 5.37 16.13
CA GLN A 796 52.11 6.03 15.25
C GLN A 796 51.83 5.76 13.75
N TYR A 797 51.94 6.80 12.91
CA TYR A 797 51.66 6.79 11.47
C TYR A 797 52.92 6.93 10.61
N ARG A 798 52.99 6.24 9.46
CA ARG A 798 54.09 6.35 8.49
C ARG A 798 53.66 6.13 7.04
N LEU A 799 54.32 6.82 6.10
CA LEU A 799 54.06 6.71 4.65
C LEU A 799 54.88 5.60 3.97
N ILE A 800 54.34 5.06 2.87
CA ILE A 800 55.05 4.24 1.88
C ILE A 800 54.72 4.82 0.50
N ILE A 801 55.70 5.47 -0.13
CA ILE A 801 55.55 6.20 -1.40
C ILE A 801 56.29 5.45 -2.53
N PRO A 802 55.67 5.21 -3.70
CA PRO A 802 56.37 4.68 -4.87
C PRO A 802 57.44 5.65 -5.41
N PRO A 803 58.56 5.16 -5.98
CA PRO A 803 59.61 6.02 -6.51
C PRO A 803 59.15 6.83 -7.74
N ILE A 804 59.30 8.15 -7.66
CA ILE A 804 58.94 9.11 -8.73
C ILE A 804 60.16 9.38 -9.62
N LYS A 805 59.95 9.61 -10.93
CA LYS A 805 60.99 9.67 -11.97
C LYS A 805 62.14 10.68 -11.76
N ASP A 806 61.98 11.68 -10.89
CA ASP A 806 62.99 12.73 -10.63
C ASP A 806 63.57 12.69 -9.21
N GLY A 807 63.36 11.61 -8.44
CA GLY A 807 63.98 11.42 -7.12
C GLY A 807 63.56 12.41 -6.02
N LYS A 808 62.46 13.15 -6.23
CA LYS A 808 61.88 14.08 -5.25
C LYS A 808 60.72 13.42 -4.51
N GLU A 809 60.70 13.55 -3.19
CA GLU A 809 59.55 13.15 -2.37
C GLU A 809 58.40 14.14 -2.58
N GLY A 810 57.19 13.63 -2.84
CA GLY A 810 56.02 14.46 -3.10
C GLY A 810 55.31 14.94 -1.82
N PHE A 811 55.29 14.10 -0.78
CA PHE A 811 54.48 14.29 0.43
C PHE A 811 55.17 13.70 1.66
N VAL A 812 54.85 14.24 2.84
CA VAL A 812 55.28 13.77 4.17
C VAL A 812 54.08 13.66 5.11
N ILE A 813 54.18 12.86 6.18
CA ILE A 813 53.13 12.69 7.20
C ILE A 813 53.64 12.99 8.61
N GLU A 814 52.80 13.59 9.43
CA GLU A 814 53.06 13.79 10.86
C GLU A 814 52.75 12.52 11.67
N ALA A 815 53.78 11.96 12.30
CA ALA A 815 53.78 10.62 12.88
C ALA A 815 52.74 10.37 14.00
N TYR A 816 52.23 11.40 14.66
CA TYR A 816 51.25 11.26 15.77
C TYR A 816 49.90 11.95 15.49
N THR A 817 49.76 12.64 14.34
CA THR A 817 48.52 13.35 13.99
C THR A 817 47.85 12.78 12.73
N GLY A 818 48.59 12.02 11.90
CA GLY A 818 48.10 11.51 10.63
C GLY A 818 47.92 12.58 9.55
N LEU A 819 48.42 13.81 9.75
CA LEU A 819 48.31 14.91 8.80
C LEU A 819 49.37 14.81 7.68
N ILE A 820 48.91 14.80 6.43
CA ILE A 820 49.76 14.73 5.23
C ILE A 820 49.99 16.13 4.68
N LYS A 821 51.25 16.43 4.31
CA LYS A 821 51.70 17.72 3.80
C LYS A 821 52.52 17.58 2.51
N THR A 822 52.48 18.61 1.66
CA THR A 822 53.28 18.70 0.42
C THR A 822 54.78 18.83 0.73
N ALA A 823 55.65 18.14 -0.02
CA ALA A 823 57.11 18.27 0.10
C ALA A 823 57.78 18.98 -1.10
N MET A 824 57.07 19.18 -2.21
CA MET A 824 57.55 19.94 -3.37
C MET A 824 56.47 20.87 -3.98
N LEU A 825 56.83 21.64 -5.01
CA LEU A 825 55.92 22.47 -5.80
C LEU A 825 55.46 21.71 -7.05
N PHE A 826 54.17 21.81 -7.41
CA PHE A 826 53.54 21.01 -8.47
C PHE A 826 53.26 21.79 -9.77
N LYS A 827 54.14 22.75 -10.13
CA LYS A 827 53.95 23.62 -11.30
C LYS A 827 53.97 22.84 -12.63
N ASN A 828 53.04 23.16 -13.52
CA ASN A 828 52.84 22.52 -14.83
C ASN A 828 52.55 21.00 -14.74
N MET A 829 51.93 20.54 -13.64
CA MET A 829 51.54 19.15 -13.40
C MET A 829 50.01 18.94 -13.41
N ARG A 830 49.20 19.93 -13.80
CA ARG A 830 47.72 19.85 -13.92
C ARG A 830 47.21 18.50 -14.45
N ARG A 831 46.24 17.89 -13.75
CA ARG A 831 45.65 16.56 -14.02
C ARG A 831 46.61 15.35 -13.85
N SER A 832 47.77 15.55 -13.23
CA SER A 832 48.59 14.46 -12.67
C SER A 832 48.03 14.00 -11.32
N TYR A 833 48.40 12.79 -10.89
CA TYR A 833 48.04 12.27 -9.56
C TYR A 833 49.15 11.41 -8.97
N PHE A 834 49.12 11.25 -7.65
CA PHE A 834 50.04 10.43 -6.87
C PHE A 834 49.23 9.47 -5.99
N LYS A 835 49.58 8.19 -6.00
CA LYS A 835 48.99 7.17 -5.10
C LYS A 835 50.08 6.54 -4.24
N PHE A 836 49.82 6.40 -2.95
CA PHE A 836 50.74 5.87 -1.94
C PHE A 836 49.96 5.25 -0.77
N GLN A 837 50.64 4.69 0.23
CA GLN A 837 50.00 4.05 1.39
C GLN A 837 50.43 4.68 2.72
N VAL A 838 49.58 4.56 3.74
CA VAL A 838 49.89 4.87 5.14
C VAL A 838 49.76 3.61 5.99
N ILE A 839 50.61 3.46 7.00
CA ILE A 839 50.56 2.43 8.03
C ILE A 839 50.32 3.09 9.39
N ALA A 840 49.48 2.48 10.24
CA ALA A 840 49.32 2.80 11.66
C ALA A 840 49.83 1.62 12.50
N THR A 841 50.35 1.89 13.71
CA THR A 841 50.95 0.88 14.59
C THR A 841 50.81 1.32 16.06
N ASP A 842 50.43 0.42 16.96
CA ASP A 842 50.24 0.68 18.39
C ASP A 842 51.54 0.58 19.23
N ASP A 843 51.44 0.74 20.57
CA ASP A 843 52.54 0.99 21.52
C ASP A 843 53.58 1.98 20.98
N TYR A 844 53.08 3.12 20.48
CA TYR A 844 53.88 4.20 19.86
C TYR A 844 54.73 3.75 18.66
N GLY A 845 54.34 2.66 17.98
CA GLY A 845 55.03 2.09 16.83
C GLY A 845 55.73 0.75 17.05
N LYS A 846 55.36 -0.02 18.09
CA LYS A 846 56.03 -1.27 18.48
C LYS A 846 55.17 -2.54 18.46
N GLY A 847 53.86 -2.43 18.62
CA GLY A 847 52.95 -3.57 18.65
C GLY A 847 52.42 -3.97 17.27
N LEU A 848 51.11 -4.16 17.17
CA LEU A 848 50.41 -4.60 15.97
C LEU A 848 50.17 -3.43 14.98
N SER A 849 49.73 -3.72 13.76
CA SER A 849 49.68 -2.69 12.70
C SER A 849 48.70 -2.97 11.55
N SER A 850 48.21 -1.90 10.94
CA SER A 850 47.31 -1.94 9.77
C SER A 850 47.69 -0.89 8.72
N LYS A 851 46.99 -0.87 7.57
CA LYS A 851 47.34 -0.05 6.39
C LYS A 851 46.12 0.53 5.69
N ALA A 852 46.28 1.67 5.01
CA ALA A 852 45.29 2.29 4.13
C ALA A 852 45.93 2.93 2.88
N ASP A 853 45.17 3.05 1.79
CA ASP A 853 45.58 3.73 0.55
C ASP A 853 45.28 5.24 0.61
N VAL A 854 46.09 6.04 -0.10
CA VAL A 854 45.90 7.49 -0.26
C VAL A 854 46.15 7.91 -1.72
N LEU A 855 45.29 8.79 -2.24
CA LEU A 855 45.34 9.38 -3.58
C LEU A 855 45.34 10.92 -3.48
N VAL A 856 46.26 11.58 -4.20
CA VAL A 856 46.32 13.05 -4.31
C VAL A 856 46.37 13.48 -5.78
N SER A 857 45.43 14.31 -6.23
CA SER A 857 45.36 14.82 -7.61
C SER A 857 45.79 16.30 -7.71
N VAL A 858 46.48 16.68 -8.78
CA VAL A 858 47.01 18.05 -9.00
C VAL A 858 46.05 18.87 -9.87
N VAL A 859 45.66 20.05 -9.37
CA VAL A 859 44.61 20.91 -9.96
C VAL A 859 45.08 22.34 -10.18
N ASN A 860 44.39 23.11 -11.01
CA ASN A 860 44.57 24.56 -11.09
C ASN A 860 43.24 25.30 -11.34
N GLN A 861 43.29 26.63 -11.47
CA GLN A 861 42.10 27.49 -11.63
C GLN A 861 41.21 27.14 -12.84
N LEU A 862 41.71 26.41 -13.84
CA LEU A 862 40.93 25.93 -14.99
C LEU A 862 40.19 24.60 -14.72
N ASP A 863 40.43 23.96 -13.58
CA ASP A 863 39.69 22.81 -13.06
C ASP A 863 38.75 23.18 -11.88
N MET A 864 38.82 24.43 -11.39
CA MET A 864 38.06 24.93 -10.24
C MET A 864 36.79 25.70 -10.65
N GLN A 865 35.89 25.87 -9.69
CA GLN A 865 34.75 26.80 -9.72
C GLN A 865 34.76 27.73 -8.52
N VAL A 866 33.99 28.81 -8.62
CA VAL A 866 33.70 29.71 -7.50
C VAL A 866 32.22 29.58 -7.12
N ILE A 867 31.96 29.04 -5.93
CA ILE A 867 30.63 29.05 -5.31
C ILE A 867 30.49 30.35 -4.52
N VAL A 868 29.48 31.16 -4.82
CA VAL A 868 29.33 32.50 -4.22
C VAL A 868 28.20 32.48 -3.21
N SER A 869 28.49 32.86 -1.96
CA SER A 869 27.51 32.92 -0.86
C SER A 869 27.37 34.33 -0.31
N ASN A 870 26.18 34.67 0.21
CA ASN A 870 25.90 35.99 0.78
C ASN A 870 26.31 36.16 2.26
N VAL A 871 27.08 35.22 2.82
CA VAL A 871 27.54 35.25 4.23
C VAL A 871 29.05 35.54 4.33
N PRO A 872 29.55 36.02 5.49
CA PRO A 872 30.98 36.26 5.68
C PRO A 872 31.82 34.97 5.62
N PRO A 873 33.07 35.02 5.14
CA PRO A 873 33.94 33.85 4.98
C PRO A 873 34.15 33.03 6.26
N THR A 874 34.16 33.70 7.42
CA THR A 874 34.34 33.07 8.74
C THR A 874 33.23 32.09 9.12
N LEU A 875 32.00 32.31 8.64
CA LEU A 875 30.87 31.41 8.92
C LEU A 875 30.95 30.14 8.06
N VAL A 876 31.44 30.25 6.83
CA VAL A 876 31.62 29.10 5.95
C VAL A 876 32.80 28.24 6.40
N GLU A 877 33.92 28.85 6.81
CA GLU A 877 35.08 28.14 7.37
C GLU A 877 34.72 27.30 8.62
N GLN A 878 33.82 27.79 9.48
CA GLN A 878 33.32 27.06 10.66
C GLN A 878 32.46 25.83 10.32
N ASN A 879 31.80 25.82 9.16
CA ASN A 879 30.84 24.79 8.75
C ASN A 879 31.25 24.07 7.45
N LYS A 880 32.55 24.12 7.13
CA LYS A 880 33.08 23.66 5.83
C LYS A 880 32.99 22.15 5.65
N ASP A 881 33.14 21.35 6.72
CA ASP A 881 33.11 19.90 6.63
C ASP A 881 31.68 19.39 6.33
N GLN A 882 30.67 20.09 6.87
CA GLN A 882 29.25 19.88 6.57
C GLN A 882 28.93 20.28 5.12
N LEU A 883 29.44 21.43 4.66
CA LEU A 883 29.29 21.86 3.26
C LEU A 883 29.97 20.89 2.28
N ILE A 884 31.17 20.42 2.61
CA ILE A 884 31.88 19.41 1.82
C ILE A 884 31.05 18.12 1.74
N GLY A 885 30.50 17.63 2.86
CA GLY A 885 29.63 16.43 2.85
C GLY A 885 28.36 16.58 2.00
N ILE A 886 27.73 17.76 2.01
CA ILE A 886 26.56 18.07 1.18
C ILE A 886 26.95 18.09 -0.30
N LEU A 887 27.99 18.86 -0.67
CA LEU A 887 28.46 18.96 -2.06
C LEU A 887 29.02 17.63 -2.59
N GLU A 888 29.76 16.88 -1.77
CA GLU A 888 30.30 15.56 -2.10
C GLU A 888 29.16 14.59 -2.45
N ARG A 889 28.07 14.58 -1.67
CA ARG A 889 26.89 13.75 -1.98
C ARG A 889 26.25 14.10 -3.33
N TYR A 890 25.97 15.37 -3.61
CA TYR A 890 25.37 15.77 -4.89
C TYR A 890 26.28 15.52 -6.11
N VAL A 891 27.61 15.51 -5.94
CA VAL A 891 28.53 15.08 -7.00
C VAL A 891 28.59 13.54 -7.10
N GLN A 892 28.47 12.82 -5.98
CA GLN A 892 28.42 11.34 -5.97
C GLN A 892 27.14 10.77 -6.59
N ASP A 893 26.01 11.50 -6.54
CA ASP A 893 24.78 11.20 -7.28
C ASP A 893 25.00 11.15 -8.81
N GLN A 894 26.10 11.73 -9.31
CA GLN A 894 26.46 11.76 -10.74
C GLN A 894 27.71 10.92 -11.05
N ILE A 895 28.70 10.89 -10.14
CA ILE A 895 29.94 10.12 -10.27
C ILE A 895 30.22 9.39 -8.93
N PRO A 896 29.79 8.13 -8.78
CA PRO A 896 29.89 7.40 -7.51
C PRO A 896 31.32 7.34 -6.95
N GLY A 897 31.47 7.82 -5.71
CA GLY A 897 32.76 7.89 -5.00
C GLY A 897 33.63 9.11 -5.35
N ALA A 898 33.15 10.06 -6.16
CA ALA A 898 33.81 11.36 -6.34
C ALA A 898 33.98 12.09 -5.00
N THR A 899 35.12 12.75 -4.81
CA THR A 899 35.40 13.55 -3.60
C THR A 899 35.54 15.02 -3.93
N VAL A 900 34.75 15.85 -3.24
CA VAL A 900 34.80 17.32 -3.33
C VAL A 900 35.85 17.87 -2.36
N VAL A 901 36.63 18.84 -2.82
CA VAL A 901 37.68 19.50 -2.03
C VAL A 901 37.56 21.01 -2.19
N VAL A 902 37.67 21.74 -1.07
CA VAL A 902 37.72 23.20 -1.03
C VAL A 902 39.18 23.63 -0.98
N GLU A 903 39.64 24.37 -1.98
CA GLU A 903 41.01 24.92 -2.06
C GLU A 903 41.16 26.15 -1.16
N SER A 904 40.18 27.05 -1.19
CA SER A 904 40.21 28.27 -0.38
C SER A 904 38.82 28.89 -0.17
N ILE A 905 38.70 29.64 0.93
CA ILE A 905 37.52 30.39 1.37
C ILE A 905 37.95 31.86 1.51
N GLY A 906 37.28 32.79 0.82
CA GLY A 906 37.66 34.21 0.79
C GLY A 906 36.47 35.16 0.65
N ALA A 907 36.71 36.46 0.79
CA ALA A 907 35.70 37.51 0.55
C ALA A 907 35.26 37.53 -0.93
N ARG A 908 34.02 37.93 -1.21
CA ARG A 908 33.51 37.99 -2.60
C ARG A 908 34.23 39.06 -3.40
N ARG A 909 34.76 38.73 -4.57
CA ARG A 909 35.37 39.70 -5.50
C ARG A 909 34.43 40.13 -6.62
N PHE A 910 34.36 41.44 -6.88
CA PHE A 910 33.48 42.07 -7.88
C PHE A 910 34.11 43.36 -8.46
N GLY A 911 33.38 44.05 -9.36
CA GLY A 911 33.87 45.21 -10.11
C GLY A 911 34.73 44.84 -11.32
N ASP A 912 35.02 45.81 -12.19
CA ASP A 912 35.85 45.60 -13.38
C ASP A 912 37.26 45.16 -12.99
N GLY A 913 37.70 44.01 -13.53
CA GLY A 913 38.98 43.40 -13.16
C GLY A 913 39.03 42.83 -11.73
N TYR A 914 37.88 42.68 -11.06
CA TYR A 914 37.73 42.06 -9.74
C TYR A 914 38.58 42.70 -8.62
N SER A 915 38.77 44.02 -8.67
CA SER A 915 39.57 44.76 -7.67
C SER A 915 38.84 45.12 -6.38
N GLU A 916 37.52 44.93 -6.30
CA GLU A 916 36.72 45.22 -5.10
C GLU A 916 36.42 43.93 -4.32
N GLU A 917 36.55 43.98 -2.98
CA GLU A 917 36.35 42.85 -2.08
C GLU A 917 35.23 43.14 -1.07
N ASP A 918 34.17 42.33 -1.11
CA ASP A 918 33.05 42.39 -0.19
C ASP A 918 33.17 41.30 0.89
N TYR A 919 33.59 41.71 2.08
CA TYR A 919 33.77 40.84 3.25
C TYR A 919 32.46 40.42 3.94
N THR A 920 31.30 40.97 3.53
CA THR A 920 29.98 40.50 4.00
C THR A 920 29.53 39.23 3.28
N LYS A 921 30.19 38.90 2.15
CA LYS A 921 29.91 37.76 1.28
C LYS A 921 31.18 36.91 1.11
N SER A 922 31.06 35.72 0.54
CA SER A 922 32.19 34.82 0.36
C SER A 922 32.22 34.14 -1.01
N ASP A 923 33.42 34.07 -1.59
CA ASP A 923 33.75 33.22 -2.74
C ASP A 923 34.46 31.95 -2.21
N LEU A 924 33.94 30.77 -2.59
CA LEU A 924 34.51 29.46 -2.28
C LEU A 924 35.14 28.85 -3.53
N MET A 925 36.45 28.58 -3.51
CA MET A 925 37.10 27.83 -4.59
C MET A 925 37.00 26.33 -4.35
N VAL A 926 36.23 25.66 -5.20
CA VAL A 926 35.89 24.23 -5.07
C VAL A 926 36.24 23.48 -6.35
N TYR A 927 36.71 22.24 -6.19
CA TYR A 927 36.88 21.28 -7.27
C TYR A 927 36.47 19.88 -6.78
N ALA A 928 36.32 18.93 -7.70
CA ALA A 928 35.99 17.55 -7.38
C ALA A 928 36.90 16.57 -8.13
N ILE A 929 37.31 15.49 -7.46
CA ILE A 929 38.15 14.43 -8.01
C ILE A 929 37.31 13.19 -8.22
N ASP A 930 37.37 12.64 -9.43
CA ASP A 930 36.80 11.33 -9.76
C ASP A 930 37.80 10.21 -9.41
N PRO A 931 37.42 9.21 -8.58
CA PRO A 931 38.28 8.07 -8.24
C PRO A 931 38.55 7.13 -9.43
N GLN A 932 37.68 7.08 -10.44
CA GLN A 932 37.81 6.17 -11.58
C GLN A 932 38.94 6.65 -12.50
N THR A 933 38.93 7.92 -12.90
CA THR A 933 40.01 8.54 -13.71
C THR A 933 41.17 9.09 -12.89
N ASN A 934 41.06 9.11 -11.55
CA ASN A 934 42.06 9.63 -10.60
C ASN A 934 42.38 11.12 -10.78
N ARG A 935 41.46 11.88 -11.40
CA ARG A 935 41.67 13.25 -11.91
C ARG A 935 40.55 14.19 -11.47
N ALA A 936 40.85 15.49 -11.53
CA ALA A 936 39.80 16.50 -11.43
C ALA A 936 38.79 16.39 -12.59
N ILE A 937 37.52 16.44 -12.20
CA ILE A 937 36.33 16.55 -13.07
C ILE A 937 36.39 17.89 -13.82
N MET A 938 35.91 17.95 -15.07
CA MET A 938 36.00 19.19 -15.84
C MET A 938 35.11 20.26 -15.20
N ARG A 939 35.60 21.51 -15.10
CA ARG A 939 34.83 22.61 -14.50
C ARG A 939 33.45 22.83 -15.12
N ASN A 940 33.24 22.46 -16.39
CA ASN A 940 31.95 22.57 -17.08
C ASN A 940 30.98 21.43 -16.74
N GLU A 941 31.47 20.28 -16.26
CA GLU A 941 30.67 19.11 -15.86
C GLU A 941 30.19 19.28 -14.42
N LEU A 942 31.14 19.56 -13.51
CA LEU A 942 30.86 19.90 -12.11
C LEU A 942 29.87 21.08 -11.99
N PHE A 943 29.85 22.00 -12.96
CA PHE A 943 28.94 23.15 -12.95
C PHE A 943 27.50 22.68 -13.17
N LYS A 944 27.28 21.83 -14.19
CA LYS A 944 25.97 21.24 -14.47
C LYS A 944 25.45 20.41 -13.30
N PHE A 945 26.33 19.69 -12.59
CA PHE A 945 25.96 18.87 -11.45
C PHE A 945 25.44 19.71 -10.26
N LEU A 946 26.02 20.89 -10.02
CA LEU A 946 25.69 21.73 -8.86
C LEU A 946 24.64 22.82 -9.17
N ASP A 947 24.71 23.47 -10.34
CA ASP A 947 23.83 24.58 -10.72
C ASP A 947 22.36 24.15 -10.81
N GLY A 948 22.10 23.02 -11.48
CA GLY A 948 20.77 22.40 -11.54
C GLY A 948 20.23 21.88 -10.19
N LYS A 949 21.04 21.93 -9.13
CA LYS A 949 20.71 21.52 -7.75
C LYS A 949 20.85 22.63 -6.71
N LEU A 950 21.10 23.88 -7.14
CA LEU A 950 21.39 25.01 -6.26
C LEU A 950 20.28 25.30 -5.22
N LEU A 951 19.01 25.00 -5.53
CA LEU A 951 17.89 25.11 -4.58
C LEU A 951 17.91 24.04 -3.48
N ASP A 952 18.20 22.79 -3.84
CA ASP A 952 18.25 21.67 -2.90
C ASP A 952 19.46 21.81 -1.96
N ILE A 953 20.64 22.14 -2.52
CA ILE A 953 21.88 22.42 -1.78
C ILE A 953 21.66 23.56 -0.76
N ASN A 954 21.00 24.64 -1.17
CA ASN A 954 20.68 25.75 -0.28
C ASN A 954 19.76 25.32 0.87
N LYS A 955 18.73 24.53 0.59
CA LYS A 955 17.78 24.04 1.61
C LYS A 955 18.48 23.19 2.68
N GLU A 956 19.40 22.32 2.28
CA GLU A 956 20.15 21.47 3.21
C GLU A 956 21.22 22.22 4.01
N PHE A 957 21.89 23.21 3.38
CA PHE A 957 22.94 23.99 4.05
C PHE A 957 22.40 25.18 4.87
N GLN A 958 21.13 25.56 4.70
CA GLN A 958 20.45 26.63 5.43
C GLN A 958 20.65 26.63 6.97
N PRO A 959 20.63 25.48 7.68
CA PRO A 959 20.82 25.46 9.14
C PRO A 959 22.19 25.97 9.60
N TYR A 960 23.20 25.88 8.73
CA TYR A 960 24.59 26.26 9.00
C TYR A 960 24.93 27.68 8.55
N LEU A 961 24.10 28.27 7.68
CA LEU A 961 24.26 29.63 7.14
C LEU A 961 23.54 30.73 7.95
N GLY A 962 22.72 30.37 8.93
CA GLY A 962 21.97 31.32 9.75
C GLY A 962 20.80 32.00 9.01
N GLN A 963 20.23 33.03 9.64
CA GLN A 963 19.04 33.72 9.09
C GLN A 963 19.40 34.55 7.85
N GLY A 964 18.79 34.21 6.71
CA GLY A 964 18.98 34.90 5.43
C GLY A 964 20.25 34.53 4.66
N GLY A 965 21.11 33.68 5.22
CA GLY A 965 22.30 33.17 4.55
C GLY A 965 21.95 32.14 3.46
N ARG A 966 22.53 32.26 2.26
CA ARG A 966 22.35 31.34 1.12
C ARG A 966 23.49 31.47 0.10
N ILE A 967 23.76 30.38 -0.60
CA ILE A 967 24.52 30.39 -1.86
C ILE A 967 23.67 31.14 -2.90
N LEU A 968 24.26 32.15 -3.54
CA LEU A 968 23.61 33.03 -4.51
C LEU A 968 23.68 32.47 -5.93
N GLU A 969 24.88 32.02 -6.33
CA GLU A 969 25.23 31.67 -7.70
C GLU A 969 26.50 30.80 -7.68
N ILE A 970 26.71 30.03 -8.75
CA ILE A 970 27.98 29.36 -9.03
C ILE A 970 28.54 30.00 -10.30
N ARG A 971 29.83 30.32 -10.33
CA ARG A 971 30.48 30.98 -11.48
C ARG A 971 31.82 30.37 -11.83
N THR A 972 32.22 30.49 -13.08
CA THR A 972 33.58 30.18 -13.52
C THR A 972 34.56 31.26 -13.04
N PRO A 973 35.78 30.91 -12.61
CA PRO A 973 36.83 31.90 -12.42
C PRO A 973 37.30 32.44 -13.78
N ASP A 974 37.28 33.77 -13.93
CA ASP A 974 37.73 34.47 -15.13
C ASP A 974 39.25 34.63 -15.14
N VAL A 975 39.90 34.13 -16.19
CA VAL A 975 41.36 34.05 -16.29
C VAL A 975 41.93 35.20 -17.13
N VAL A 976 41.83 36.43 -16.62
CA VAL A 976 42.39 37.64 -17.29
C VAL A 976 43.06 38.58 -16.28
N ALA A 977 44.10 39.29 -16.73
CA ALA A 977 44.68 40.51 -16.11
C ALA A 977 45.38 40.40 -14.73
N ASN A 978 46.45 39.60 -14.60
CA ASN A 978 47.46 39.84 -13.55
C ASN A 978 48.94 39.81 -13.96
N VAL A 979 49.22 39.94 -15.27
CA VAL A 979 50.59 40.09 -15.82
C VAL A 979 51.30 41.37 -15.36
N LYS A 980 50.58 42.33 -14.76
CA LYS A 980 51.06 43.69 -14.47
C LYS A 980 51.54 43.98 -13.04
N LYS A 981 51.52 43.01 -12.11
CA LYS A 981 51.89 43.24 -10.69
C LYS A 981 53.14 42.50 -10.17
N GLN A 982 53.93 41.87 -11.04
CA GLN A 982 55.14 41.13 -10.66
C GLN A 982 56.40 42.01 -10.43
N ALA A 983 56.23 43.30 -10.12
CA ALA A 983 57.28 44.31 -10.19
C ALA A 983 57.44 45.21 -8.94
N GLN A 984 56.99 44.76 -7.75
CA GLN A 984 57.24 45.50 -6.50
C GLN A 984 57.15 44.63 -5.23
N ALA A 985 58.22 43.89 -4.88
CA ALA A 985 58.55 43.40 -3.52
C ALA A 985 59.82 42.51 -3.47
N VAL A 986 60.94 42.92 -4.07
CA VAL A 986 62.25 42.32 -3.73
C VAL A 986 62.76 43.02 -2.48
N GLY A 987 62.84 42.31 -1.34
CA GLY A 987 63.08 42.98 -0.05
C GLY A 987 63.31 42.09 1.16
N TYR A 988 64.15 41.05 1.06
CA TYR A 988 64.65 40.31 2.24
C TYR A 988 66.09 39.80 2.04
N THR A 989 67.06 40.70 1.93
CA THR A 989 68.51 40.37 2.02
C THR A 989 69.05 40.43 3.46
N GLU A 990 68.34 41.07 4.39
CA GLU A 990 68.80 41.24 5.78
C GLU A 990 68.70 39.96 6.62
N GLY A 991 67.70 39.10 6.36
CA GLY A 991 67.52 37.83 7.08
C GLY A 991 68.66 36.82 6.83
N ALA A 992 69.20 36.78 5.61
CA ALA A 992 70.30 35.88 5.25
C ALA A 992 71.63 36.28 5.94
N LEU A 993 71.88 37.59 6.08
CA LEU A 993 73.04 38.12 6.80
C LEU A 993 72.96 37.83 8.30
N LEU A 994 71.78 37.95 8.91
CA LEU A 994 71.56 37.58 10.32
C LEU A 994 71.80 36.08 10.56
N ALA A 995 71.29 35.21 9.70
CA ALA A 995 71.52 33.76 9.81
C ALA A 995 73.01 33.40 9.70
N LEU A 996 73.74 34.00 8.74
CA LEU A 996 75.18 33.78 8.58
C LEU A 996 75.98 34.27 9.80
N ALA A 997 75.61 35.42 10.36
CA ALA A 997 76.25 35.97 11.56
C ALA A 997 76.09 35.05 12.79
N VAL A 998 74.89 34.50 13.02
CA VAL A 998 74.64 33.59 14.15
C VAL A 998 75.47 32.30 14.05
N ILE A 999 75.59 31.73 12.84
CA ILE A 999 76.41 30.53 12.61
C ILE A 999 77.89 30.81 12.86
N ILE A 1000 78.41 31.94 12.37
CA ILE A 1000 79.80 32.36 12.61
C ILE A 1000 80.04 32.59 14.11
N ILE A 1001 79.12 33.26 14.82
CA ILE A 1001 79.24 33.48 16.27
C ILE A 1001 79.30 32.16 17.04
N LEU A 1002 78.43 31.19 16.73
CA LEU A 1002 78.43 29.87 17.40
C LEU A 1002 79.72 29.09 17.14
N CYS A 1003 80.22 29.06 15.90
CA CYS A 1003 81.50 28.41 15.58
C CYS A 1003 82.71 29.14 16.18
N CYS A 1004 82.64 30.46 16.39
CA CYS A 1004 83.73 31.22 16.97
C CYS A 1004 83.79 31.16 18.51
N MET A 1005 82.71 30.84 19.23
CA MET A 1005 82.70 30.83 20.71
C MET A 1005 83.84 30.00 21.37
N PRO A 1006 84.19 28.79 20.92
CA PRO A 1006 85.33 28.04 21.47
C PRO A 1006 86.68 28.70 21.18
N ALA A 1007 86.85 29.25 19.97
CA ALA A 1007 88.07 29.96 19.58
C ALA A 1007 88.21 31.29 20.34
N ILE A 1008 87.11 32.00 20.57
CA ILE A 1008 87.05 33.25 21.33
C ILE A 1008 87.40 33.01 22.81
N LEU A 1009 87.04 31.88 23.41
CA LEU A 1009 87.50 31.54 24.77
C LEU A 1009 89.02 31.36 24.85
N ILE A 1010 89.61 30.63 23.90
CA ILE A 1010 91.07 30.45 23.81
C ILE A 1010 91.76 31.80 23.57
N VAL A 1011 91.23 32.61 22.65
CA VAL A 1011 91.73 33.97 22.37
C VAL A 1011 91.51 34.92 23.56
N MET A 1012 90.43 34.82 24.34
CA MET A 1012 90.22 35.67 25.53
C MET A 1012 91.27 35.42 26.61
N VAL A 1013 91.66 34.16 26.85
CA VAL A 1013 92.77 33.83 27.76
C VAL A 1013 94.08 34.44 27.25
N SER A 1014 94.36 34.34 25.94
CA SER A 1014 95.54 34.96 25.31
C SER A 1014 95.51 36.50 25.27
N TYR A 1015 94.33 37.10 25.11
CA TYR A 1015 94.17 38.55 24.90
C TYR A 1015 94.12 39.33 26.22
N ARG A 1016 93.65 38.70 27.30
CA ARG A 1016 93.82 39.23 28.68
C ARG A 1016 95.30 39.39 29.07
N GLN A 1017 96.20 38.69 28.37
CA GLN A 1017 97.65 38.79 28.51
C GLN A 1017 98.30 39.83 27.57
N ARG A 1018 97.53 40.47 26.67
CA ARG A 1018 98.05 41.44 25.68
C ARG A 1018 97.38 42.82 25.69
N GLN A 1019 96.24 42.97 26.37
CA GLN A 1019 95.54 44.26 26.48
C GLN A 1019 96.06 45.18 27.61
N ALA A 1020 97.27 44.93 28.13
CA ALA A 1020 97.92 45.77 29.14
C ALA A 1020 98.65 47.01 28.58
N GLU A 1021 98.91 47.06 27.26
CA GLU A 1021 100.03 47.86 26.74
C GLU A 1021 99.67 49.01 25.77
N CYS A 1022 98.48 49.00 25.15
CA CYS A 1022 98.13 49.96 24.09
C CYS A 1022 96.84 50.77 24.34
N ALA A 1023 96.81 51.49 25.46
CA ALA A 1023 95.92 52.64 25.61
C ALA A 1023 96.45 53.83 24.76
N LYS A 1024 95.99 53.96 23.50
CA LYS A 1024 96.15 55.17 22.66
C LYS A 1024 95.33 55.09 21.37
N THR A 1025 94.57 56.16 21.08
CA THR A 1025 94.24 56.73 19.75
C THR A 1025 93.68 55.84 18.61
N ALA A 1026 92.68 56.26 17.82
CA ALA A 1026 91.78 57.42 17.91
C ALA A 1026 90.63 57.32 16.87
N ARG A 1027 89.52 58.05 17.11
CA ARG A 1027 88.78 58.92 16.15
C ARG A 1027 88.48 58.44 14.70
N ILE A 1028 87.19 58.56 14.31
CA ILE A 1028 86.68 59.30 13.09
C ILE A 1028 86.88 58.61 11.70
N GLN A 1029 86.00 58.65 10.66
CA GLN A 1029 84.68 59.26 10.38
C GLN A 1029 84.02 58.63 9.09
N MET A 1030 82.69 58.82 8.90
CA MET A 1030 81.97 58.96 7.58
C MET A 1030 81.94 57.76 6.59
N ALA A 1031 81.11 57.67 5.51
CA ALA A 1031 80.18 58.62 4.84
C ALA A 1031 78.91 57.94 4.21
N LEU A 1032 77.97 58.76 3.70
CA LEU A 1032 76.78 58.47 2.83
C LEU A 1032 77.10 58.81 1.33
N PRO A 1033 76.25 58.60 0.26
CA PRO A 1033 74.78 58.36 0.12
C PRO A 1033 74.46 57.01 -0.64
N ALA A 1034 73.43 56.70 -1.46
CA ALA A 1034 72.30 57.37 -2.19
C ALA A 1034 71.10 56.35 -2.36
N GLY A 1035 70.11 56.38 -3.29
CA GLY A 1035 69.77 57.16 -4.50
C GLY A 1035 68.41 56.73 -5.14
N LYS A 1036 67.93 57.36 -6.24
CA LYS A 1036 66.63 57.17 -6.98
C LYS A 1036 66.76 57.70 -8.46
N PRO A 1037 65.74 57.89 -9.37
CA PRO A 1037 64.24 57.70 -9.32
C PRO A 1037 63.47 57.26 -10.63
N ALA A 1038 62.12 57.19 -10.53
CA ALA A 1038 61.07 57.55 -11.53
C ALA A 1038 60.84 56.70 -12.83
N SER A 1039 59.73 56.77 -13.60
CA SER A 1039 58.24 57.01 -13.44
C SER A 1039 57.55 56.84 -14.85
N THR A 1040 56.25 57.01 -15.23
CA THR A 1040 54.92 57.39 -14.63
C THR A 1040 53.75 57.03 -15.61
N ALA A 1041 52.49 56.97 -15.15
CA ALA A 1041 51.21 57.32 -15.86
C ALA A 1041 50.73 56.52 -17.12
N ALA A 1042 49.48 56.64 -17.66
CA ALA A 1042 48.12 56.84 -17.08
C ALA A 1042 46.94 56.69 -18.12
N ASN A 1043 45.74 56.34 -17.62
CA ASN A 1043 44.35 56.82 -17.95
C ASN A 1043 43.57 56.60 -19.29
N ASN A 1044 42.22 56.75 -19.14
CA ASN A 1044 41.09 57.03 -20.09
C ASN A 1044 40.34 55.86 -20.77
N LEU A 1045 39.01 55.92 -21.10
CA LEU A 1045 37.79 56.54 -20.52
C LEU A 1045 36.48 56.09 -21.31
N TYR A 1046 35.28 56.55 -20.90
CA TYR A 1046 33.90 56.42 -21.50
C TYR A 1046 33.13 55.09 -21.22
N GLU A 1047 31.83 55.00 -20.83
CA GLU A 1047 30.50 55.63 -21.21
C GLU A 1047 29.82 54.94 -22.43
N GLU A 1048 28.48 54.77 -22.57
CA GLU A 1048 27.25 54.99 -21.73
C GLU A 1048 26.01 54.24 -22.35
N LEU A 1049 24.91 54.00 -21.58
CA LEU A 1049 23.50 53.65 -22.00
C LEU A 1049 23.27 52.44 -22.97
N GLY A 1050 22.10 51.80 -23.17
CA GLY A 1050 20.65 52.04 -22.91
C GLY A 1050 19.87 52.02 -24.25
N ASP A 1051 18.66 51.46 -24.47
CA ASP A 1051 17.68 50.69 -23.65
C ASP A 1051 16.58 50.05 -24.58
N SER A 1052 15.71 49.16 -24.06
CA SER A 1052 14.40 48.70 -24.63
C SER A 1052 14.39 47.73 -25.86
N ILE A 1053 13.32 47.00 -26.30
CA ILE A 1053 11.85 47.07 -26.03
C ILE A 1053 11.08 45.76 -26.47
N ILE A 1054 9.94 45.38 -25.83
CA ILE A 1054 8.80 44.51 -26.35
C ILE A 1054 9.10 42.99 -26.64
N SER A 1055 8.20 41.98 -26.48
CA SER A 1055 6.80 41.87 -26.02
C SER A 1055 6.39 40.49 -25.42
N LYS A 1056 5.27 40.52 -24.66
CA LYS A 1056 4.16 39.53 -24.47
C LYS A 1056 4.12 38.25 -25.36
N ALA A 1057 3.47 37.15 -24.97
CA ALA A 1057 2.97 36.62 -23.67
C ALA A 1057 2.20 35.28 -23.89
N LYS A 1058 2.01 34.48 -22.81
CA LYS A 1058 0.83 33.60 -22.55
C LYS A 1058 0.65 32.35 -23.46
N GLN A 1059 0.02 31.23 -23.04
CA GLN A 1059 -0.51 30.77 -21.74
C GLN A 1059 -0.76 29.24 -21.75
N SER A 1060 -0.81 28.58 -20.57
CA SER A 1060 -1.59 27.34 -20.26
C SER A 1060 -1.20 26.00 -20.95
N ARG A 1061 -1.52 24.80 -20.44
CA ARG A 1061 -2.21 24.36 -19.18
C ARG A 1061 -1.86 22.90 -18.83
N GLN A 1062 -1.74 22.59 -17.52
CA GLN A 1062 -2.03 21.28 -16.87
C GLN A 1062 -1.22 20.02 -17.33
N LEU A 1063 -1.02 18.96 -16.53
CA LEU A 1063 -1.44 18.62 -15.15
C LEU A 1063 -0.23 18.25 -14.25
N LYS A 1064 -0.50 18.20 -12.93
CA LYS A 1064 0.36 17.82 -11.79
C LYS A 1064 1.37 18.89 -11.37
#